data_AF-A0A7V3L4D5-F1
#
_entry.id   AF-A0A7V3L4D5-F1
#
_cell.length_a   1.000
_cell.length_b   1.000
_cell.length_c   1.000
_cell.angle_alpha   90.00
_cell.angle_beta   90.00
_cell.angle_gamma   90.00
#
_symmetry.space_group_name_H-M   'P 1'
#
loop_
_entity.id
_entity.type
_entity.pdbx_description
1 polymer ?
#
loop_
_entity_poly.entity_id
_entity_poly.type
_entity_poly.pdbx_seq_one_letter_code
_entity_poly.pdbx_strand_id
1 'polypeptide(L)'
;MRAIARFITLAIAWGILVASGYPADAQAFTYAGKRRKINCGVVWLSVDANNRSKPPTNQSVSAGMDANGYPINGGGVGDIFYLLDMRTDLKPPGWSFDNPLAPGGPATGLSRSDPVYWQVDLSADPDLSRMHVLYLPAHGTVRLTPQQREALRKFVDGGGVLWIDNEGTGGQLDFSDTFFVLNFKFQGVSGSQFAISRHHPLLSVPYWLNDWDIANLGFNPGSSVCVPGYDPGAVGGWGSVSQQPICFDVLYPVVGNTNGLGRPCVAANAYGSGRVVATSTYVGRGCYFNNLASLKFAYNVIAWSASWTHLRKDPRHSGSSIDTVGGTKLLELWSLPVSGTGSGTAQQDAIGNAPVIYKNVVFYTVGSSLYALDLYPQEDLDFDGNPDDGFQGLGAIPNRGQDVIWVFESQGGRLSPPTIVTAQDPTNPAQSLEVVLVASADGQVYMLPAFPTDAQGRLVQSGPITPLLAVAAGEPNPNPTPPLYVNGWIYTVDGNGRLRAYNPSLEAWASAGTGRSAYYQWAVPTDNASVISGSAEPRTGPAFGYVTSQSGNAVAGMLYWFAGPWRSQAPLPGEEQNDHVYAIPVSVANDRVRIERISPSGKFAECRISYGRSFIADFPEPVAYIKTGSSMVQAVKVYPNARFNGDSPPDPTIRRPGHVVVESPVSLDQNSFIYVTYNLDYASPEGVNYSFGPSVRQPLEPRSNSQNGVPRTTIVAMPSVGPDNMIFLAGKREGTNTPPAIYGLKNDGNEQLSRWIYLLHSGV
;
A
#
# COMPACT_ATOMS: atom_id res chain seq x y z
N MET A 1 -48.70 33.61 8.39
CA MET A 1 -47.27 33.49 8.03
C MET A 1 -46.39 32.90 9.14
N ARG A 2 -46.39 33.41 10.39
CA ARG A 2 -45.53 32.86 11.47
C ARG A 2 -45.80 31.38 11.85
N ALA A 3 -47.05 30.92 11.74
CA ALA A 3 -47.39 29.51 12.01
C ALA A 3 -46.88 28.55 10.91
N ILE A 4 -46.94 29.00 9.64
CA ILE A 4 -46.44 28.22 8.49
C ILE A 4 -44.91 28.12 8.54
N ALA A 5 -44.22 29.22 8.90
CA ALA A 5 -42.77 29.19 9.10
C ALA A 5 -42.35 28.19 10.19
N ARG A 6 -43.04 28.18 11.33
CA ARG A 6 -42.76 27.21 12.42
C ARG A 6 -43.01 25.77 12.01
N PHE A 7 -44.05 25.50 11.22
CA PHE A 7 -44.37 24.15 10.74
C PHE A 7 -43.32 23.66 9.73
N ILE A 8 -42.85 24.54 8.84
CA ILE A 8 -41.77 24.23 7.88
C ILE A 8 -40.45 23.97 8.61
N THR A 9 -40.09 24.78 9.61
CA THR A 9 -38.88 24.54 10.41
C THR A 9 -38.94 23.22 11.18
N LEU A 10 -40.11 22.87 11.73
CA LEU A 10 -40.28 21.60 12.44
C LEU A 10 -40.20 20.40 11.48
N ALA A 11 -40.79 20.51 10.28
CA ALA A 11 -40.76 19.48 9.25
C ALA A 11 -39.35 19.27 8.67
N ILE A 12 -38.57 20.35 8.49
CA ILE A 12 -37.16 20.28 8.09
C ILE A 12 -36.31 19.66 9.20
N ALA A 13 -36.52 20.07 10.46
CA ALA A 13 -35.81 19.48 11.60
C ALA A 13 -36.12 17.98 11.76
N TRP A 14 -37.37 17.57 11.56
CA TRP A 14 -37.77 16.16 11.55
C TRP A 14 -37.19 15.39 10.35
N GLY A 15 -37.17 15.99 9.15
CA GLY A 15 -36.56 15.40 7.96
C GLY A 15 -35.06 15.16 8.14
N ILE A 16 -34.34 16.10 8.78
CA ILE A 16 -32.92 15.97 9.10
C ILE A 16 -32.69 14.90 10.19
N LEU A 17 -33.53 14.85 11.22
CA LEU A 17 -33.45 13.84 12.28
C LEU A 17 -33.65 12.41 11.75
N VAL A 18 -34.61 12.21 10.85
CA VAL A 18 -34.87 10.92 10.20
C VAL A 18 -33.74 10.54 9.24
N ALA A 19 -33.10 11.50 8.57
CA ALA A 19 -31.94 11.23 7.71
C ALA A 19 -30.64 10.95 8.50
N SER A 20 -30.48 11.51 9.71
CA SER A 20 -29.27 11.37 10.55
C SER A 20 -29.24 10.12 11.44
N GLY A 21 -30.32 9.34 11.48
CA GLY A 21 -30.47 8.17 12.35
C GLY A 21 -30.16 6.82 11.69
N TYR A 22 -29.92 6.78 10.38
CA TYR A 22 -29.51 5.55 9.71
C TYR A 22 -28.00 5.35 9.86
N PRO A 23 -27.53 4.18 10.33
CA PRO A 23 -26.13 3.82 10.13
C PRO A 23 -25.84 3.93 8.63
N ALA A 24 -24.72 4.56 8.27
CA ALA A 24 -24.28 4.60 6.89
C ALA A 24 -23.99 3.16 6.46
N ASP A 25 -24.98 2.51 5.84
CA ASP A 25 -24.76 1.26 5.12
C ASP A 25 -23.79 1.57 3.99
N ALA A 26 -22.55 1.11 4.16
CA ALA A 26 -21.53 1.18 3.12
C ALA A 26 -21.89 0.16 2.04
N GLN A 27 -22.83 0.53 1.16
CA GLN A 27 -23.16 -0.25 -0.03
C GLN A 27 -22.10 0.02 -1.10
N ALA A 28 -21.50 -1.05 -1.60
CA ALA A 28 -20.55 -0.97 -2.70
C ALA A 28 -21.32 -0.95 -4.03
N PHE A 29 -21.15 0.11 -4.82
CA PHE A 29 -21.79 0.26 -6.14
C PHE A 29 -20.75 0.13 -7.24
N THR A 30 -21.04 -0.71 -8.26
CA THR A 30 -20.32 -0.69 -9.53
C THR A 30 -21.05 0.19 -10.53
N TYR A 31 -20.30 0.92 -11.36
CA TYR A 31 -20.89 1.87 -12.30
C TYR A 31 -20.63 1.48 -13.76
N ALA A 32 -21.69 1.25 -14.52
CA ALA A 32 -21.62 1.03 -15.96
C ALA A 32 -21.53 2.35 -16.76
N GLY A 33 -20.62 2.40 -17.75
CA GLY A 33 -20.59 3.34 -18.88
C GLY A 33 -20.18 4.79 -18.59
N LYS A 34 -18.92 5.19 -18.84
CA LYS A 34 -18.45 6.58 -18.60
C LYS A 34 -17.40 7.06 -19.60
N ARG A 35 -17.50 8.34 -19.98
CA ARG A 35 -16.37 9.08 -20.57
C ARG A 35 -15.27 9.21 -19.52
N ARG A 36 -14.06 8.73 -19.81
CA ARG A 36 -12.91 8.76 -18.89
C ARG A 36 -11.78 9.53 -19.55
N LYS A 37 -11.41 10.68 -18.99
CA LYS A 37 -10.16 11.35 -19.32
C LYS A 37 -9.04 10.73 -18.48
N ILE A 38 -8.03 10.19 -19.12
CA ILE A 38 -6.94 9.46 -18.48
C ILE A 38 -5.65 10.26 -18.73
N ASN A 39 -5.08 10.80 -17.65
CA ASN A 39 -3.82 11.52 -17.72
C ASN A 39 -2.67 10.52 -17.70
N CYS A 40 -1.90 10.44 -18.77
CA CYS A 40 -0.85 9.45 -18.94
C CYS A 40 0.37 10.00 -19.64
N GLY A 41 1.53 9.41 -19.37
CA GLY A 41 2.80 9.86 -19.93
C GLY A 41 3.90 8.80 -19.84
N VAL A 42 4.94 9.01 -20.64
CA VAL A 42 6.13 8.17 -20.73
C VAL A 42 7.25 8.84 -19.94
N VAL A 43 7.78 8.14 -18.96
CA VAL A 43 8.84 8.62 -18.10
C VAL A 43 10.11 8.84 -18.93
N TRP A 44 10.64 10.05 -18.84
CA TRP A 44 11.92 10.43 -19.40
C TRP A 44 12.91 10.69 -18.28
N LEU A 45 14.04 9.97 -18.31
CA LEU A 45 15.17 10.22 -17.43
C LEU A 45 16.15 11.11 -18.18
N SER A 46 16.11 12.43 -17.93
CA SER A 46 17.11 13.33 -18.49
C SER A 46 18.50 12.97 -17.95
N VAL A 47 19.50 13.15 -18.80
CA VAL A 47 20.87 12.79 -18.52
C VAL A 47 21.64 14.08 -18.31
N ASP A 48 22.09 14.30 -17.08
CA ASP A 48 22.87 15.45 -16.62
C ASP A 48 22.21 16.84 -16.85
N ALA A 49 21.98 17.59 -15.77
CA ALA A 49 21.40 18.94 -15.81
C ALA A 49 22.21 19.94 -16.68
N ASN A 50 23.46 19.59 -17.03
CA ASN A 50 24.40 20.43 -17.76
C ASN A 50 24.61 20.02 -19.23
N ASN A 51 24.06 18.89 -19.70
CA ASN A 51 24.32 18.43 -21.08
C ASN A 51 23.12 17.64 -21.67
N ARG A 52 22.08 18.39 -22.08
CA ARG A 52 20.84 17.84 -22.68
C ARG A 52 21.04 17.00 -23.95
N SER A 53 22.24 16.92 -24.52
CA SER A 53 22.47 16.36 -25.87
C SER A 53 23.09 14.96 -25.92
N LYS A 54 23.29 14.24 -24.81
CA LYS A 54 23.81 12.87 -24.90
C LYS A 54 23.43 11.99 -23.70
N PRO A 55 22.69 10.88 -23.89
CA PRO A 55 22.52 9.88 -22.86
C PRO A 55 23.88 9.22 -22.51
N PRO A 56 24.08 8.71 -21.27
CA PRO A 56 25.25 7.92 -20.96
C PRO A 56 25.18 6.69 -21.86
N THR A 57 26.32 6.26 -22.37
CA THR A 57 26.42 5.10 -23.27
C THR A 57 25.87 3.79 -22.69
N ASN A 58 25.43 3.78 -21.41
CA ASN A 58 24.93 2.62 -20.69
C ASN A 58 23.51 2.79 -20.08
N GLN A 59 22.84 3.95 -20.19
CA GLN A 59 21.43 4.09 -19.78
C GLN A 59 20.55 4.23 -21.03
N SER A 60 19.74 3.23 -21.31
CA SER A 60 18.87 3.25 -22.50
C SER A 60 17.41 3.23 -22.08
N VAL A 61 16.88 4.42 -21.79
CA VAL A 61 15.44 4.67 -21.69
C VAL A 61 14.99 5.05 -23.09
N SER A 62 14.38 4.13 -23.82
CA SER A 62 13.89 4.42 -25.16
C SER A 62 12.44 4.91 -25.03
N ALA A 63 12.28 6.19 -24.70
CA ALA A 63 10.99 6.86 -24.83
C ALA A 63 10.74 7.28 -26.29
N GLY A 64 11.05 6.39 -27.24
CA GLY A 64 10.97 6.71 -28.67
C GLY A 64 12.11 7.59 -29.18
N MET A 65 13.23 7.65 -28.47
CA MET A 65 14.38 8.50 -28.79
C MET A 65 15.59 7.63 -29.18
N ASP A 66 16.34 8.06 -30.18
CA ASP A 66 17.59 7.43 -30.57
C ASP A 66 18.70 7.72 -29.53
N ALA A 67 19.88 7.14 -29.72
CA ALA A 67 21.04 7.32 -28.84
C ALA A 67 21.54 8.79 -28.75
N ASN A 68 21.02 9.70 -29.58
CA ASN A 68 21.34 11.12 -29.58
C ASN A 68 20.19 11.99 -29.02
N GLY A 69 19.10 11.38 -28.54
CA GLY A 69 17.93 12.08 -28.01
C GLY A 69 17.02 12.67 -29.09
N TYR A 70 17.13 12.21 -30.35
CA TYR A 70 16.19 12.58 -31.40
C TYR A 70 15.05 11.57 -31.50
N PRO A 71 13.82 12.00 -31.81
CA PRO A 71 12.71 11.06 -32.04
C PRO A 71 13.08 10.03 -33.10
N ILE A 72 12.96 8.75 -32.76
CA ILE A 72 13.03 7.67 -33.73
C ILE A 72 11.87 7.85 -34.70
N ASN A 73 12.14 7.72 -36.00
CA ASN A 73 11.10 7.84 -37.02
C ASN A 73 10.01 6.78 -36.77
N GLY A 74 8.78 7.24 -36.48
CA GLY A 74 7.67 6.39 -36.02
C GLY A 74 7.48 6.31 -34.50
N GLY A 75 8.19 7.08 -33.68
CA GLY A 75 7.88 7.26 -32.25
C GLY A 75 8.23 6.10 -31.31
N GLY A 76 8.41 4.87 -31.81
CA GLY A 76 8.76 3.70 -31.01
C GLY A 76 7.77 3.46 -29.87
N VAL A 77 8.23 3.01 -28.69
CA VAL A 77 7.33 2.88 -27.53
C VAL A 77 6.99 4.23 -26.86
N GLY A 78 7.59 5.33 -27.33
CA GLY A 78 7.40 6.68 -26.80
C GLY A 78 6.03 7.29 -27.10
N ASP A 79 5.35 6.81 -28.13
CA ASP A 79 4.00 7.24 -28.52
C ASP A 79 2.92 6.20 -28.20
N ILE A 80 3.20 5.26 -27.28
CA ILE A 80 2.29 4.15 -26.94
C ILE A 80 0.87 4.62 -26.61
N PHE A 81 0.71 5.73 -25.88
CA PHE A 81 -0.62 6.26 -25.52
C PHE A 81 -1.35 6.87 -26.73
N TYR A 82 -0.62 7.39 -27.72
CA TYR A 82 -1.22 7.79 -28.99
C TYR A 82 -1.69 6.59 -29.80
N LEU A 83 -0.88 5.53 -29.87
CA LEU A 83 -1.29 4.28 -30.52
C LEU A 83 -2.55 3.69 -29.88
N LEU A 84 -2.62 3.67 -28.55
CA LEU A 84 -3.82 3.26 -27.82
C LEU A 84 -4.99 4.21 -28.12
N ASP A 85 -4.79 5.53 -28.16
CA ASP A 85 -5.87 6.47 -28.46
C ASP A 85 -6.47 6.28 -29.87
N MET A 86 -5.65 5.89 -30.84
CA MET A 86 -6.06 5.65 -32.23
C MET A 86 -6.84 4.35 -32.45
N ARG A 87 -6.73 3.36 -31.55
CA ARG A 87 -7.39 2.05 -31.70
C ARG A 87 -8.86 2.13 -31.35
N THR A 88 -9.67 2.84 -32.12
CA THR A 88 -11.12 2.99 -31.89
C THR A 88 -11.89 1.67 -31.98
N ASP A 89 -11.31 0.66 -32.62
CA ASP A 89 -11.81 -0.72 -32.70
C ASP A 89 -11.67 -1.48 -31.37
N LEU A 90 -10.62 -1.16 -30.60
CA LEU A 90 -10.31 -1.83 -29.34
C LEU A 90 -10.69 -0.93 -28.17
N LYS A 91 -10.16 0.30 -28.10
CA LYS A 91 -10.28 1.27 -26.99
C LYS A 91 -11.67 1.28 -26.34
N PRO A 92 -11.76 1.13 -25.00
CA PRO A 92 -13.05 1.17 -24.32
C PRO A 92 -13.82 2.47 -24.63
N PRO A 93 -15.13 2.39 -24.92
CA PRO A 93 -15.93 3.55 -25.26
C PRO A 93 -15.84 4.66 -24.21
N GLY A 94 -15.63 5.89 -24.68
CA GLY A 94 -15.55 7.08 -23.83
C GLY A 94 -14.18 7.36 -23.22
N TRP A 95 -13.19 6.49 -23.40
CA TRP A 95 -11.83 6.77 -22.95
C TRP A 95 -11.12 7.77 -23.87
N SER A 96 -10.36 8.67 -23.27
CA SER A 96 -9.47 9.60 -23.95
C SER A 96 -8.17 9.78 -23.17
N PHE A 97 -7.05 9.78 -23.86
CA PHE A 97 -5.72 9.94 -23.27
C PHE A 97 -5.20 11.37 -23.41
N ASP A 98 -4.51 11.86 -22.39
CA ASP A 98 -3.94 13.21 -22.39
C ASP A 98 -2.67 13.28 -21.52
N ASN A 99 -1.70 14.12 -21.88
CA ASN A 99 -0.55 14.41 -21.03
C ASN A 99 -0.65 15.86 -20.51
N PRO A 100 -1.11 16.09 -19.26
CA PRO A 100 -1.20 17.43 -18.68
C PRO A 100 0.16 18.07 -18.37
N LEU A 101 1.25 17.29 -18.46
CA LEU A 101 2.63 17.71 -18.27
C LEU A 101 3.42 17.75 -19.59
N ALA A 102 2.73 17.69 -20.73
CA ALA A 102 3.37 17.76 -22.03
C ALA A 102 4.23 19.05 -22.13
N PRO A 103 5.47 18.96 -22.66
CA PRO A 103 6.36 20.11 -22.80
C PRO A 103 5.82 21.19 -23.75
N GLY A 104 4.75 20.87 -24.49
CA GLY A 104 3.97 21.77 -25.32
C GLY A 104 2.62 21.14 -25.67
N GLY A 105 1.67 21.95 -26.13
CA GLY A 105 0.37 21.49 -26.62
C GLY A 105 0.18 21.75 -28.11
N PRO A 106 -1.03 21.50 -28.65
CA PRO A 106 -1.33 21.85 -30.05
C PRO A 106 -1.07 23.33 -30.37
N ALA A 107 -1.23 24.22 -29.38
CA ALA A 107 -0.96 25.65 -29.49
C ALA A 107 0.54 25.99 -29.67
N THR A 108 1.45 25.11 -29.26
CA THR A 108 2.90 25.25 -29.48
C THR A 108 3.38 24.40 -30.66
N GLY A 109 2.47 23.84 -31.46
CA GLY A 109 2.79 23.02 -32.63
C GLY A 109 3.15 21.56 -32.32
N LEU A 110 3.07 21.13 -31.05
CA LEU A 110 3.36 19.76 -30.65
C LEU A 110 2.09 18.91 -30.78
N SER A 111 2.10 17.96 -31.71
CA SER A 111 0.98 17.02 -31.94
C SER A 111 1.02 15.86 -30.95
N ARG A 112 -0.13 15.26 -30.65
CA ARG A 112 -0.22 14.00 -29.87
C ARG A 112 0.46 12.81 -30.55
N SER A 113 0.62 12.89 -31.87
CA SER A 113 1.36 11.89 -32.65
C SER A 113 2.88 12.00 -32.48
N ASP A 114 3.37 13.06 -31.85
CA ASP A 114 4.79 13.22 -31.55
C ASP A 114 5.11 12.54 -30.21
N PRO A 115 6.10 11.62 -30.13
CA PRO A 115 6.49 10.99 -28.87
C PRO A 115 6.89 12.02 -27.79
N VAL A 116 7.40 13.19 -28.16
CA VAL A 116 7.75 14.27 -27.22
C VAL A 116 6.53 14.77 -26.45
N TYR A 117 5.32 14.69 -27.03
CA TYR A 117 4.09 15.09 -26.34
C TYR A 117 3.85 14.25 -25.08
N TRP A 118 4.20 12.98 -25.11
CA TRP A 118 3.93 12.06 -24.01
C TRP A 118 5.02 12.06 -22.94
N GLN A 119 6.13 12.75 -23.15
CA GLN A 119 7.25 12.74 -22.21
C GLN A 119 6.93 13.41 -20.88
N VAL A 120 7.43 12.79 -19.81
CA VAL A 120 7.39 13.31 -18.44
C VAL A 120 8.81 13.32 -17.92
N ASP A 121 9.42 14.51 -17.89
CA ASP A 121 10.80 14.68 -17.42
C ASP A 121 10.85 14.75 -15.89
N LEU A 122 11.41 13.72 -15.26
CA LEU A 122 11.55 13.66 -13.80
C LEU A 122 12.64 14.59 -13.25
N SER A 123 13.52 15.13 -14.10
CA SER A 123 14.56 16.07 -13.67
C SER A 123 14.00 17.46 -13.32
N ALA A 124 12.83 17.80 -13.86
CA ALA A 124 12.17 19.09 -13.67
C ALA A 124 11.31 19.18 -12.39
N ASP A 125 11.36 18.17 -11.52
CA ASP A 125 10.48 17.99 -10.35
C ASP A 125 8.99 18.21 -10.69
N PRO A 126 8.45 17.47 -11.67
CA PRO A 126 7.09 17.68 -12.13
C PRO A 126 6.08 17.30 -11.05
N ASP A 127 4.96 18.04 -11.00
CA ASP A 127 3.82 17.67 -10.17
C ASP A 127 3.10 16.43 -10.76
N LEU A 128 3.61 15.25 -10.41
CA LEU A 128 3.10 13.96 -10.87
C LEU A 128 1.71 13.64 -10.31
N SER A 129 1.18 14.41 -9.35
CA SER A 129 -0.17 14.19 -8.80
C SER A 129 -1.27 14.35 -9.87
N ARG A 130 -0.97 15.04 -10.98
CA ARG A 130 -1.90 15.23 -12.10
C ARG A 130 -1.95 14.04 -13.05
N MET A 131 -1.08 13.05 -12.88
CA MET A 131 -0.99 11.86 -13.73
C MET A 131 -1.73 10.68 -13.11
N HIS A 132 -2.32 9.83 -13.95
CA HIS A 132 -2.93 8.57 -13.52
C HIS A 132 -2.02 7.37 -13.83
N VAL A 133 -1.37 7.38 -15.00
CA VAL A 133 -0.52 6.27 -15.48
C VAL A 133 0.80 6.81 -15.99
N LEU A 134 1.91 6.26 -15.50
CA LEU A 134 3.24 6.52 -16.03
C LEU A 134 3.82 5.22 -16.60
N TYR A 135 4.32 5.28 -17.84
CA TYR A 135 5.00 4.19 -18.50
C TYR A 135 6.51 4.43 -18.49
N LEU A 136 7.30 3.47 -17.99
CA LEU A 136 8.76 3.50 -17.95
C LEU A 136 9.31 2.38 -18.86
N PRO A 137 9.55 2.68 -20.15
CA PRO A 137 10.27 1.77 -21.05
C PRO A 137 11.77 1.84 -20.76
N ALA A 138 12.38 0.73 -20.36
CA ALA A 138 13.81 0.72 -20.06
C ALA A 138 14.49 -0.59 -20.45
N HIS A 139 15.81 -0.54 -20.63
CA HIS A 139 16.66 -1.71 -20.75
C HIS A 139 18.10 -1.43 -20.29
N GLY A 140 18.86 -2.50 -20.05
CA GLY A 140 20.23 -2.39 -19.54
C GLY A 140 20.25 -1.92 -18.08
N THR A 141 21.24 -1.11 -17.71
CA THR A 141 21.38 -0.61 -16.34
C THR A 141 20.81 0.80 -16.22
N VAL A 142 19.75 0.97 -15.45
CA VAL A 142 19.15 2.27 -15.11
C VAL A 142 19.60 2.68 -13.72
N ARG A 143 20.00 3.96 -13.55
CA ARG A 143 20.29 4.52 -12.23
C ARG A 143 19.42 5.75 -12.01
N LEU A 144 18.50 5.64 -11.05
CA LEU A 144 17.66 6.75 -10.62
C LEU A 144 18.41 7.60 -9.60
N THR A 145 18.36 8.91 -9.76
CA THR A 145 18.74 9.83 -8.67
C THR A 145 17.76 9.69 -7.50
N PRO A 146 18.17 10.04 -6.27
CA PRO A 146 17.26 10.03 -5.12
C PRO A 146 15.97 10.84 -5.35
N GLN A 147 16.08 11.96 -6.06
CA GLN A 147 14.95 12.82 -6.43
C GLN A 147 13.98 12.10 -7.38
N GLN A 148 14.50 11.49 -8.45
CA GLN A 148 13.68 10.73 -9.42
C GLN A 148 13.02 9.51 -8.76
N ARG A 149 13.77 8.77 -7.94
CA ARG A 149 13.26 7.64 -7.14
C ARG A 149 12.11 8.10 -6.25
N GLU A 150 12.30 9.20 -5.54
CA GLU A 150 11.30 9.74 -4.62
C GLU A 150 10.07 10.31 -5.35
N ALA A 151 10.24 10.95 -6.51
CA ALA A 151 9.14 11.41 -7.34
C ALA A 151 8.25 10.24 -7.81
N LEU A 152 8.86 9.16 -8.32
CA LEU A 152 8.14 7.96 -8.71
C LEU A 152 7.45 7.28 -7.53
N ARG A 153 8.13 7.18 -6.37
CA ARG A 153 7.55 6.64 -5.14
C ARG A 153 6.32 7.43 -4.71
N LYS A 154 6.42 8.77 -4.67
CA LYS A 154 5.30 9.68 -4.34
C LYS A 154 4.14 9.57 -5.33
N PHE A 155 4.43 9.41 -6.62
CA PHE A 155 3.40 9.22 -7.63
C PHE A 155 2.60 7.93 -7.38
N VAL A 156 3.30 6.82 -7.16
CA VAL A 156 2.65 5.53 -6.87
C VAL A 156 1.90 5.61 -5.55
N ASP A 157 2.50 6.14 -4.48
CA ASP A 157 1.81 6.38 -3.21
C ASP A 157 0.55 7.24 -3.35
N GLY A 158 0.57 8.24 -4.23
CA GLY A 158 -0.54 9.14 -4.50
C GLY A 158 -1.71 8.51 -5.25
N GLY A 159 -1.62 7.23 -5.62
CA GLY A 159 -2.65 6.50 -6.36
C GLY A 159 -2.33 6.27 -7.84
N GLY A 160 -1.13 6.64 -8.29
CA GLY A 160 -0.70 6.45 -9.67
C GLY A 160 -0.38 4.98 -10.01
N VAL A 161 -0.49 4.63 -11.28
CA VAL A 161 -0.02 3.34 -11.83
C VAL A 161 1.31 3.56 -12.54
N LEU A 162 2.38 2.95 -12.01
CA LEU A 162 3.69 2.91 -12.65
C LEU A 162 3.85 1.59 -13.40
N TRP A 163 3.84 1.64 -14.73
CA TRP A 163 4.08 0.50 -15.60
C TRP A 163 5.53 0.50 -16.09
N ILE A 164 6.33 -0.44 -15.60
CA ILE A 164 7.72 -0.66 -15.97
C ILE A 164 7.79 -1.82 -16.95
N ASP A 165 8.39 -1.59 -18.11
CA ASP A 165 8.52 -2.59 -19.15
C ASP A 165 9.99 -2.73 -19.56
N ASN A 166 10.49 -3.96 -19.53
CA ASN A 166 11.75 -4.28 -20.17
C ASN A 166 11.53 -4.23 -21.67
N GLU A 167 12.12 -3.25 -22.35
CA GLU A 167 11.82 -2.88 -23.74
C GLU A 167 12.94 -3.31 -24.74
N GLY A 168 14.14 -3.62 -24.23
CA GLY A 168 15.33 -3.88 -25.05
C GLY A 168 15.59 -5.36 -25.33
N THR A 169 16.05 -5.70 -26.54
CA THR A 169 16.22 -7.09 -27.03
C THR A 169 17.22 -7.97 -26.26
N GLY A 170 17.96 -7.43 -25.27
CA GLY A 170 18.99 -8.12 -24.49
C GLY A 170 18.50 -8.82 -23.22
N GLY A 171 17.19 -8.81 -22.93
CA GLY A 171 16.59 -9.57 -21.83
C GLY A 171 16.91 -9.07 -20.41
N GLN A 172 17.76 -8.06 -20.24
CA GLN A 172 18.16 -7.55 -18.92
C GLN A 172 17.80 -6.06 -18.75
N LEU A 173 17.14 -5.76 -17.64
CA LEU A 173 16.91 -4.42 -17.10
C LEU A 173 17.22 -4.47 -15.61
N ASP A 174 18.14 -3.64 -15.13
CA ASP A 174 18.59 -3.61 -13.73
C ASP A 174 18.63 -2.17 -13.23
N PHE A 175 18.05 -1.91 -12.05
CA PHE A 175 18.05 -0.60 -11.43
C PHE A 175 19.26 -0.33 -10.52
N SER A 176 20.20 -1.28 -10.36
CA SER A 176 21.35 -1.18 -9.46
C SER A 176 20.97 -0.70 -8.06
N ASP A 177 19.86 -1.23 -7.52
CA ASP A 177 19.28 -0.88 -6.21
C ASP A 177 18.93 0.62 -6.03
N THR A 178 18.74 1.35 -7.13
CA THR A 178 18.30 2.75 -7.11
C THR A 178 16.78 2.90 -7.19
N PHE A 179 16.04 1.82 -7.45
CA PHE A 179 14.58 1.82 -7.43
C PHE A 179 14.05 1.70 -5.99
N PHE A 180 12.81 2.14 -5.76
CA PHE A 180 12.23 2.07 -4.41
C PHE A 180 11.76 0.66 -4.02
N VAL A 181 11.54 -0.24 -4.98
CA VAL A 181 11.48 -1.69 -4.75
C VAL A 181 12.90 -2.24 -4.87
N LEU A 182 13.45 -2.73 -3.75
CA LEU A 182 14.82 -3.25 -3.65
C LEU A 182 14.99 -4.52 -4.49
N ASN A 183 16.18 -4.77 -5.05
CA ASN A 183 16.51 -5.95 -5.87
C ASN A 183 15.62 -6.17 -7.11
N PHE A 184 14.81 -5.18 -7.48
CA PHE A 184 13.94 -5.28 -8.64
C PHE A 184 14.76 -5.22 -9.94
N LYS A 185 14.65 -6.26 -10.76
CA LYS A 185 15.36 -6.38 -12.04
C LYS A 185 14.65 -7.35 -12.97
N PHE A 186 15.16 -7.46 -14.18
CA PHE A 186 14.68 -8.32 -15.25
C PHE A 186 15.84 -9.17 -15.76
N GLN A 187 15.53 -10.41 -16.12
CA GLN A 187 16.52 -11.36 -16.60
C GLN A 187 16.05 -12.06 -17.86
N GLY A 188 17.00 -12.36 -18.75
CA GLY A 188 16.72 -13.12 -19.96
C GLY A 188 16.52 -14.58 -19.61
N VAL A 189 15.44 -15.17 -20.13
CA VAL A 189 15.15 -16.60 -20.02
C VAL A 189 14.52 -17.06 -21.33
N SER A 190 14.29 -18.34 -21.49
CA SER A 190 13.43 -18.87 -22.56
C SER A 190 12.28 -19.64 -21.92
N GLY A 191 11.10 -19.65 -22.53
CA GLY A 191 9.98 -20.46 -22.04
C GLY A 191 8.66 -20.03 -22.64
N SER A 192 7.59 -20.64 -22.16
CA SER A 192 6.22 -20.22 -22.47
C SER A 192 5.63 -19.43 -21.31
N GLN A 193 4.82 -18.44 -21.62
CA GLN A 193 3.99 -17.74 -20.64
C GLN A 193 2.75 -18.57 -20.31
N PHE A 194 2.30 -18.47 -19.05
CA PHE A 194 1.06 -19.08 -18.56
C PHE A 194 0.47 -18.21 -17.43
N ALA A 195 -0.84 -18.26 -17.23
CA ALA A 195 -1.49 -17.51 -16.16
C ALA A 195 -1.13 -18.08 -14.77
N ILE A 196 -0.76 -17.22 -13.82
CA ILE A 196 -0.66 -17.59 -12.40
C ILE A 196 -1.93 -17.17 -11.66
N SER A 197 -2.47 -15.99 -11.99
CA SER A 197 -3.71 -15.47 -11.42
C SER A 197 -4.64 -15.00 -12.55
N ARG A 198 -5.48 -15.91 -13.04
CA ARG A 198 -6.39 -15.66 -14.18
C ARG A 198 -7.37 -14.53 -13.89
N HIS A 199 -7.88 -14.48 -12.67
CA HIS A 199 -8.81 -13.46 -12.19
C HIS A 199 -8.15 -12.10 -11.93
N HIS A 200 -6.82 -11.97 -12.07
CA HIS A 200 -6.15 -10.68 -11.87
C HIS A 200 -6.66 -9.64 -12.90
N PRO A 201 -6.97 -8.38 -12.51
CA PRO A 201 -7.55 -7.38 -13.41
C PRO A 201 -6.69 -7.10 -14.65
N LEU A 202 -5.37 -7.29 -14.53
CA LEU A 202 -4.45 -7.21 -15.66
C LEU A 202 -4.71 -8.25 -16.77
N LEU A 203 -5.37 -9.35 -16.46
CA LEU A 203 -5.75 -10.40 -17.40
C LEU A 203 -7.26 -10.43 -17.68
N SER A 204 -8.08 -9.79 -16.85
CA SER A 204 -9.54 -9.90 -16.92
C SER A 204 -10.30 -8.61 -17.26
N VAL A 205 -9.75 -7.41 -16.99
CA VAL A 205 -10.53 -6.15 -17.09
C VAL A 205 -9.74 -5.01 -17.72
N PRO A 206 -10.27 -4.31 -18.76
CA PRO A 206 -11.58 -4.51 -19.37
C PRO A 206 -11.61 -5.61 -20.43
N TYR A 207 -10.44 -6.14 -20.81
CA TYR A 207 -10.34 -7.25 -21.74
C TYR A 207 -9.93 -8.51 -21.02
N TRP A 208 -10.64 -9.57 -21.34
CA TRP A 208 -10.19 -10.91 -21.04
C TRP A 208 -9.03 -11.33 -21.96
N LEU A 209 -7.95 -11.83 -21.37
CA LEU A 209 -6.83 -12.47 -22.05
C LEU A 209 -6.93 -13.98 -21.85
N ASN A 210 -7.19 -14.71 -22.93
CA ASN A 210 -7.16 -16.17 -22.91
C ASN A 210 -5.72 -16.72 -22.91
N ASP A 211 -5.58 -18.05 -22.81
CA ASP A 211 -4.25 -18.69 -22.80
C ASP A 211 -3.41 -18.40 -24.04
N TRP A 212 -4.06 -18.24 -25.19
CA TRP A 212 -3.37 -17.88 -26.41
C TRP A 212 -2.84 -16.45 -26.37
N ASP A 213 -3.63 -15.49 -25.87
CA ASP A 213 -3.22 -14.12 -25.67
C ASP A 213 -2.04 -14.07 -24.67
N ILE A 214 -2.13 -14.81 -23.57
CA ILE A 214 -1.07 -14.87 -22.54
C ILE A 214 0.21 -15.49 -23.10
N ALA A 215 0.12 -16.59 -23.83
CA ALA A 215 1.27 -17.24 -24.46
C ALA A 215 1.95 -16.37 -25.53
N ASN A 216 1.22 -15.38 -26.09
CA ASN A 216 1.71 -14.43 -27.08
C ASN A 216 1.87 -13.01 -26.52
N LEU A 217 1.91 -12.86 -25.20
CA LEU A 217 1.99 -11.55 -24.55
C LEU A 217 3.39 -10.95 -24.70
N GLY A 218 3.49 -9.89 -25.51
CA GLY A 218 4.72 -9.15 -25.76
C GLY A 218 5.26 -9.32 -27.17
N PHE A 219 6.35 -8.62 -27.49
CA PHE A 219 7.00 -8.73 -28.81
C PHE A 219 7.83 -10.02 -28.95
N ASN A 220 8.41 -10.51 -27.86
CA ASN A 220 9.14 -11.78 -27.83
C ASN A 220 8.69 -12.60 -26.62
N PRO A 221 7.54 -13.29 -26.72
CA PRO A 221 6.93 -14.02 -25.62
C PRO A 221 7.89 -14.99 -24.93
N GLY A 222 7.83 -15.04 -23.60
CA GLY A 222 8.65 -15.88 -22.73
C GLY A 222 10.17 -15.63 -22.73
N SER A 223 10.68 -14.57 -23.37
CA SER A 223 12.12 -14.32 -23.48
C SER A 223 12.76 -13.63 -22.26
N SER A 224 11.97 -13.24 -21.27
CA SER A 224 12.43 -12.51 -20.09
C SER A 224 11.48 -12.73 -18.91
N VAL A 225 12.01 -12.63 -17.68
CA VAL A 225 11.27 -12.70 -16.41
C VAL A 225 11.60 -11.49 -15.54
N CYS A 226 10.64 -11.09 -14.72
CA CYS A 226 10.81 -10.16 -13.62
C CYS A 226 11.42 -10.87 -12.41
N VAL A 227 12.34 -10.23 -11.72
CA VAL A 227 12.75 -10.54 -10.35
C VAL A 227 11.99 -9.56 -9.45
N PRO A 228 10.91 -10.00 -8.78
CA PRO A 228 9.93 -9.12 -8.14
C PRO A 228 10.40 -8.47 -6.82
N GLY A 229 11.71 -8.26 -6.67
CA GLY A 229 12.35 -7.67 -5.47
C GLY A 229 12.80 -8.69 -4.41
N TYR A 230 12.80 -9.99 -4.75
CA TYR A 230 13.30 -11.05 -3.88
C TYR A 230 14.83 -11.30 -4.03
N ASP A 231 15.50 -11.72 -2.95
CA ASP A 231 16.94 -12.00 -2.87
C ASP A 231 17.42 -13.02 -3.94
N PRO A 232 18.57 -12.83 -4.61
CA PRO A 232 18.96 -13.54 -5.83
C PRO A 232 19.64 -14.92 -5.62
N GLY A 233 19.58 -15.51 -4.42
CA GLY A 233 20.39 -16.68 -4.06
C GLY A 233 19.89 -18.05 -4.55
N ALA A 234 18.59 -18.21 -4.80
CA ALA A 234 18.04 -19.49 -5.22
C ALA A 234 17.28 -19.40 -6.54
N VAL A 235 17.59 -20.36 -7.39
CA VAL A 235 16.70 -20.93 -8.40
C VAL A 235 15.42 -21.35 -7.65
N GLY A 236 14.44 -20.44 -7.48
CA GLY A 236 13.15 -20.76 -6.84
C GLY A 236 12.65 -19.88 -5.67
N GLY A 237 12.97 -18.57 -5.59
CA GLY A 237 12.49 -17.74 -4.48
C GLY A 237 13.22 -18.06 -3.17
N TRP A 238 12.64 -17.86 -1.98
CA TRP A 238 13.20 -18.24 -0.67
C TRP A 238 13.44 -19.77 -0.50
N GLY A 239 14.07 -20.42 -1.47
CA GLY A 239 14.36 -21.86 -1.47
C GLY A 239 15.28 -22.30 -0.35
N SER A 240 15.81 -21.37 0.46
CA SER A 240 16.32 -21.69 1.77
C SER A 240 15.94 -20.60 2.77
N VAL A 241 15.09 -20.96 3.74
CA VAL A 241 14.87 -20.23 5.00
C VAL A 241 16.16 -19.98 5.80
N SER A 242 17.32 -20.44 5.31
CA SER A 242 18.64 -20.11 5.85
C SER A 242 19.16 -18.72 5.46
N GLN A 243 18.64 -18.10 4.39
CA GLN A 243 19.07 -16.76 3.97
C GLN A 243 18.23 -15.66 4.63
N GLN A 244 18.85 -14.52 4.93
CA GLN A 244 18.25 -13.42 5.69
C GLN A 244 17.23 -12.63 4.85
N PRO A 245 16.08 -12.22 5.42
CA PRO A 245 15.15 -11.33 4.72
C PRO A 245 15.78 -9.96 4.48
N ILE A 246 15.79 -9.51 3.22
CA ILE A 246 16.28 -8.18 2.84
C ILE A 246 15.18 -7.24 2.36
N CYS A 247 14.03 -7.77 1.94
CA CYS A 247 12.87 -6.98 1.51
C CYS A 247 11.57 -7.73 1.77
N PHE A 248 10.53 -7.01 2.18
CA PHE A 248 9.17 -7.53 2.35
C PHE A 248 8.17 -6.95 1.33
N ASP A 249 8.59 -5.94 0.56
CA ASP A 249 7.82 -5.38 -0.54
C ASP A 249 8.05 -6.25 -1.77
N VAL A 250 7.03 -7.02 -2.16
CA VAL A 250 7.11 -7.99 -3.26
C VAL A 250 6.04 -7.71 -4.29
N LEU A 251 6.38 -7.80 -5.58
CA LEU A 251 5.38 -7.77 -6.65
C LEU A 251 4.71 -9.15 -6.79
N TYR A 252 3.37 -9.19 -6.84
CA TYR A 252 2.62 -10.43 -6.99
C TYR A 252 2.78 -10.98 -8.42
N PRO A 253 3.11 -12.28 -8.59
CA PRO A 253 3.21 -12.88 -9.91
C PRO A 253 1.82 -13.06 -10.56
N VAL A 254 1.63 -12.48 -11.76
CA VAL A 254 0.37 -12.55 -12.51
C VAL A 254 0.47 -13.51 -13.69
N VAL A 255 1.58 -13.45 -14.43
CA VAL A 255 1.89 -14.37 -15.55
C VAL A 255 3.23 -15.02 -15.25
N GLY A 256 3.29 -16.35 -15.34
CA GLY A 256 4.49 -17.16 -15.13
C GLY A 256 5.34 -17.35 -16.39
N ASN A 257 6.45 -18.08 -16.21
CA ASN A 257 7.29 -18.57 -17.29
C ASN A 257 7.70 -20.02 -17.01
N THR A 258 7.50 -20.95 -17.96
CA THR A 258 7.75 -22.38 -17.74
C THR A 258 9.19 -22.72 -17.34
N ASN A 259 10.18 -21.98 -17.86
CA ASN A 259 11.59 -22.18 -17.47
C ASN A 259 12.16 -21.01 -16.66
N GLY A 260 11.30 -20.08 -16.23
CA GLY A 260 11.69 -18.93 -15.42
C GLY A 260 12.02 -19.27 -13.95
N LEU A 261 12.08 -20.54 -13.58
CA LEU A 261 12.39 -21.00 -12.22
C LEU A 261 11.41 -20.42 -11.17
N GLY A 262 10.12 -20.35 -11.52
CA GLY A 262 9.08 -19.75 -10.69
C GLY A 262 9.00 -18.22 -10.75
N ARG A 263 9.79 -17.57 -11.60
CA ARG A 263 9.75 -16.11 -11.78
C ARG A 263 8.71 -15.68 -12.82
N PRO A 264 7.97 -14.59 -12.57
CA PRO A 264 6.89 -14.16 -13.44
C PRO A 264 7.37 -13.40 -14.68
N CYS A 265 6.64 -13.50 -15.79
CA CYS A 265 6.74 -12.58 -16.92
C CYS A 265 5.98 -11.26 -16.69
N VAL A 266 4.96 -11.29 -15.84
CA VAL A 266 4.20 -10.11 -15.41
C VAL A 266 4.07 -10.19 -13.90
N ALA A 267 4.57 -9.17 -13.21
CA ALA A 267 4.42 -9.03 -11.77
C ALA A 267 3.77 -7.69 -11.47
N ALA A 268 2.86 -7.63 -10.51
CA ALA A 268 2.17 -6.39 -10.18
C ALA A 268 1.76 -6.39 -8.71
N ASN A 269 1.73 -5.24 -8.06
CA ASN A 269 1.14 -5.14 -6.72
C ASN A 269 0.62 -3.72 -6.45
N ALA A 270 -0.22 -3.60 -5.44
CA ALA A 270 -0.42 -2.33 -4.77
C ALA A 270 0.87 -1.86 -4.09
N TYR A 271 1.11 -0.56 -4.13
CA TYR A 271 2.16 0.10 -3.36
C TYR A 271 1.61 1.47 -2.93
N GLY A 272 1.53 1.72 -1.61
CA GLY A 272 0.77 2.85 -1.08
C GLY A 272 -0.68 2.84 -1.58
N SER A 273 -1.19 3.97 -2.08
CA SER A 273 -2.53 4.03 -2.70
C SER A 273 -2.57 3.61 -4.17
N GLY A 274 -1.42 3.39 -4.82
CA GLY A 274 -1.32 3.15 -6.26
C GLY A 274 -0.83 1.74 -6.60
N ARG A 275 -0.27 1.59 -7.80
CA ARG A 275 0.13 0.29 -8.35
C ARG A 275 1.48 0.34 -9.03
N VAL A 276 2.23 -0.74 -8.91
CA VAL A 276 3.40 -1.02 -9.76
C VAL A 276 3.06 -2.23 -10.63
N VAL A 277 3.29 -2.10 -11.94
CA VAL A 277 3.18 -3.19 -12.91
C VAL A 277 4.53 -3.37 -13.59
N ALA A 278 5.06 -4.57 -13.58
CA ALA A 278 6.32 -4.96 -14.20
C ALA A 278 6.06 -5.99 -15.31
N THR A 279 6.46 -5.69 -16.53
CA THR A 279 6.32 -6.60 -17.68
C THR A 279 7.68 -6.94 -18.27
N SER A 280 7.99 -8.24 -18.33
CA SER A 280 9.20 -8.80 -18.91
C SER A 280 8.82 -9.63 -20.11
N THR A 281 8.93 -9.07 -21.31
CA THR A 281 8.70 -9.67 -22.66
C THR A 281 8.46 -8.59 -23.73
N TYR A 282 8.84 -7.35 -23.44
CA TYR A 282 8.68 -6.21 -24.35
C TYR A 282 7.19 -5.97 -24.64
N VAL A 283 6.36 -5.84 -23.61
CA VAL A 283 4.90 -5.74 -23.77
C VAL A 283 4.50 -4.41 -24.39
N GLY A 284 5.13 -3.31 -23.99
CA GLY A 284 4.90 -2.01 -24.63
C GLY A 284 5.38 -2.00 -26.08
N ARG A 285 6.50 -2.67 -26.38
CA ARG A 285 6.94 -2.90 -27.76
C ARG A 285 5.94 -3.77 -28.54
N GLY A 286 5.34 -4.78 -27.93
CA GLY A 286 4.25 -5.54 -28.52
C GLY A 286 3.08 -4.65 -28.93
N CYS A 287 2.71 -3.66 -28.10
CA CYS A 287 1.70 -2.67 -28.45
C CYS A 287 2.07 -1.87 -29.71
N TYR A 288 3.33 -1.44 -29.81
CA TYR A 288 3.85 -0.73 -30.98
C TYR A 288 3.71 -1.55 -32.28
N PHE A 289 3.98 -2.85 -32.23
CA PHE A 289 3.82 -3.77 -33.37
C PHE A 289 2.38 -4.29 -33.56
N ASN A 290 1.39 -3.66 -32.92
CA ASN A 290 -0.01 -4.04 -32.98
C ASN A 290 -0.31 -5.49 -32.54
N ASN A 291 0.49 -6.04 -31.61
CA ASN A 291 0.17 -7.32 -30.98
C ASN A 291 -1.13 -7.16 -30.15
N LEU A 292 -2.16 -7.93 -30.51
CA LEU A 292 -3.49 -7.80 -29.92
C LEU A 292 -3.48 -8.10 -28.41
N ALA A 293 -2.73 -9.12 -27.97
CA ALA A 293 -2.62 -9.47 -26.55
C ALA A 293 -1.97 -8.34 -25.74
N SER A 294 -0.88 -7.76 -26.25
CA SER A 294 -0.21 -6.62 -25.62
C SER A 294 -1.12 -5.39 -25.53
N LEU A 295 -1.91 -5.11 -26.58
CA LEU A 295 -2.84 -3.98 -26.58
C LEU A 295 -3.98 -4.16 -25.57
N LYS A 296 -4.59 -5.36 -25.53
CA LYS A 296 -5.60 -5.71 -24.50
C LYS A 296 -5.01 -5.53 -23.10
N PHE A 297 -3.81 -6.08 -22.87
CA PHE A 297 -3.11 -5.96 -21.60
C PHE A 297 -2.85 -4.49 -21.21
N ALA A 298 -2.43 -3.64 -22.16
CA ALA A 298 -2.18 -2.22 -21.88
C ALA A 298 -3.45 -1.49 -21.42
N TYR A 299 -4.60 -1.78 -22.03
CA TYR A 299 -5.88 -1.25 -21.51
C TYR A 299 -6.24 -1.79 -20.14
N ASN A 300 -5.88 -3.04 -19.84
CA ASN A 300 -6.09 -3.61 -18.52
C ASN A 300 -5.23 -2.92 -17.46
N VAL A 301 -3.95 -2.66 -17.75
CA VAL A 301 -3.06 -1.84 -16.88
C VAL A 301 -3.68 -0.49 -16.60
N ILE A 302 -4.21 0.17 -17.64
CA ILE A 302 -4.86 1.47 -17.49
C ILE A 302 -6.15 1.36 -16.67
N ALA A 303 -7.01 0.37 -16.89
CA ALA A 303 -8.23 0.20 -16.10
C ALA A 303 -7.95 -0.12 -14.63
N TRP A 304 -6.86 -0.84 -14.34
CA TRP A 304 -6.50 -1.22 -12.99
C TRP A 304 -6.22 -0.02 -12.07
N SER A 305 -5.91 1.14 -12.66
CA SER A 305 -5.85 2.43 -11.92
C SER A 305 -7.17 2.82 -11.24
N ALA A 306 -8.30 2.23 -11.63
CA ALA A 306 -9.64 2.59 -11.17
C ALA A 306 -10.37 1.48 -10.40
N SER A 307 -9.76 0.30 -10.17
CA SER A 307 -10.51 -0.92 -9.81
C SER A 307 -10.48 -1.32 -8.33
N TRP A 308 -10.15 -0.43 -7.39
CA TRP A 308 -10.09 -0.79 -5.95
C TRP A 308 -10.96 0.11 -5.08
N THR A 309 -11.83 -0.51 -4.29
CA THR A 309 -12.87 0.16 -3.47
C THR A 309 -12.63 0.06 -1.96
N HIS A 310 -11.48 -0.43 -1.51
CA HIS A 310 -11.23 -0.64 -0.08
C HIS A 310 -11.33 0.68 0.71
N LEU A 311 -12.11 0.69 1.80
CA LEU A 311 -12.32 1.87 2.67
C LEU A 311 -11.04 2.42 3.31
N ARG A 312 -9.98 1.60 3.42
CA ARG A 312 -8.66 2.03 3.91
C ARG A 312 -7.64 2.32 2.81
N LYS A 313 -8.13 2.58 1.60
CA LYS A 313 -7.39 3.32 0.56
C LYS A 313 -6.55 4.39 1.24
N ASP A 314 -5.23 4.37 1.05
CA ASP A 314 -4.40 5.38 1.68
C ASP A 314 -4.96 6.77 1.23
N PRO A 315 -5.37 7.60 2.21
CA PRO A 315 -6.16 8.79 1.96
C PRO A 315 -5.43 9.91 1.18
N ARG A 316 -4.15 9.68 0.81
CA ARG A 316 -3.38 10.52 -0.14
C ARG A 316 -3.71 10.30 -1.60
N HIS A 317 -4.81 9.61 -1.92
CA HIS A 317 -5.37 9.43 -3.28
C HIS A 317 -5.83 10.75 -3.96
N SER A 318 -5.13 11.85 -3.70
CA SER A 318 -5.12 13.10 -4.47
C SER A 318 -4.80 12.90 -5.95
N GLY A 319 -4.10 11.82 -6.31
CA GLY A 319 -3.66 11.55 -7.69
C GLY A 319 -4.60 10.67 -8.53
N SER A 320 -5.41 9.81 -7.93
CA SER A 320 -6.37 9.02 -8.71
C SER A 320 -7.76 9.65 -8.63
N SER A 321 -8.09 10.35 -9.71
CA SER A 321 -9.37 11.04 -9.89
C SER A 321 -10.27 10.32 -10.87
N ILE A 322 -10.09 9.00 -11.05
CA ILE A 322 -11.03 8.21 -11.85
C ILE A 322 -12.26 7.92 -11.01
N ASP A 323 -12.86 9.00 -10.51
CA ASP A 323 -14.12 8.94 -9.82
C ASP A 323 -15.22 8.80 -10.86
N THR A 324 -16.08 7.84 -10.59
CA THR A 324 -17.03 7.37 -11.55
C THR A 324 -18.36 8.00 -11.13
N VAL A 325 -18.74 9.13 -11.73
CA VAL A 325 -20.09 9.72 -11.55
C VAL A 325 -21.11 8.97 -12.43
N GLY A 326 -21.99 8.18 -11.80
CA GLY A 326 -22.95 7.29 -12.47
C GLY A 326 -24.23 7.99 -12.89
N GLY A 327 -24.87 7.49 -13.94
CA GLY A 327 -26.20 7.94 -14.37
C GLY A 327 -27.26 7.84 -13.26
N THR A 328 -28.37 8.54 -13.45
CA THR A 328 -29.35 8.90 -12.41
C THR A 328 -30.23 7.75 -11.87
N LYS A 329 -29.91 6.47 -12.12
CA LYS A 329 -30.66 5.32 -11.61
C LYS A 329 -29.73 4.20 -11.14
N LEU A 330 -29.76 3.95 -9.83
CA LEU A 330 -29.16 2.78 -9.20
C LEU A 330 -30.14 1.60 -9.34
N LEU A 331 -29.63 0.43 -9.69
CA LEU A 331 -30.37 -0.83 -9.75
C LEU A 331 -29.67 -1.83 -8.83
N GLU A 332 -30.44 -2.58 -8.06
CA GLU A 332 -29.94 -3.71 -7.29
C GLU A 332 -29.55 -4.83 -8.27
N LEU A 333 -28.33 -5.37 -8.13
CA LEU A 333 -27.86 -6.52 -8.91
C LEU A 333 -28.34 -7.84 -8.27
N TRP A 334 -28.08 -8.00 -6.97
CA TRP A 334 -28.52 -9.10 -6.12
C TRP A 334 -28.43 -8.67 -4.65
N SER A 335 -29.04 -9.45 -3.73
CA SER A 335 -28.91 -9.26 -2.29
C SER A 335 -28.75 -10.57 -1.53
N LEU A 336 -27.88 -10.55 -0.53
CA LEU A 336 -27.64 -11.68 0.37
C LEU A 336 -28.30 -11.41 1.75
N PRO A 337 -29.46 -12.03 2.05
CA PRO A 337 -30.07 -11.93 3.37
C PRO A 337 -29.37 -12.88 4.35
N VAL A 338 -28.36 -12.41 5.08
CA VAL A 338 -27.75 -13.18 6.19
C VAL A 338 -28.41 -12.78 7.51
N SER A 339 -29.00 -13.76 8.20
CA SER A 339 -29.46 -13.57 9.58
C SER A 339 -28.25 -13.63 10.51
N GLY A 340 -27.94 -12.55 11.23
CA GLY A 340 -26.92 -12.60 12.28
C GLY A 340 -27.30 -13.68 13.30
N THR A 341 -26.41 -14.65 13.55
CA THR A 341 -26.66 -15.82 14.40
C THR A 341 -26.59 -15.51 15.91
N GLY A 342 -26.63 -14.24 16.31
CA GLY A 342 -26.50 -13.81 17.70
C GLY A 342 -27.83 -13.65 18.43
N SER A 343 -27.90 -14.21 19.63
CA SER A 343 -28.96 -14.02 20.64
C SER A 343 -28.83 -12.70 21.43
N GLY A 344 -28.05 -11.74 20.92
CA GLY A 344 -27.90 -10.40 21.47
C GLY A 344 -29.04 -9.48 21.02
N THR A 345 -29.19 -8.33 21.67
CA THR A 345 -30.11 -7.29 21.21
C THR A 345 -29.84 -6.97 19.75
N ALA A 346 -30.85 -7.14 18.89
CA ALA A 346 -30.80 -7.09 17.42
C ALA A 346 -30.10 -5.86 16.80
N GLN A 347 -29.73 -4.84 17.59
CA GLN A 347 -29.03 -3.65 17.15
C GLN A 347 -27.49 -3.80 17.14
N GLN A 348 -26.91 -4.76 17.88
CA GLN A 348 -25.45 -4.95 17.96
C GLN A 348 -24.94 -6.04 17.01
N ASP A 349 -25.78 -7.05 16.74
CA ASP A 349 -25.53 -8.10 15.73
C ASP A 349 -25.92 -7.68 14.30
N ALA A 350 -26.70 -6.61 14.13
CA ALA A 350 -27.12 -6.08 12.83
C ALA A 350 -26.15 -5.05 12.21
N ILE A 351 -25.03 -4.74 12.87
CA ILE A 351 -24.00 -3.89 12.27
C ILE A 351 -23.14 -4.78 11.36
N GLY A 352 -23.63 -5.00 10.14
CA GLY A 352 -22.83 -5.59 9.06
C GLY A 352 -21.54 -4.80 8.89
N ASN A 353 -20.42 -5.51 8.78
CA ASN A 353 -19.15 -4.86 8.48
C ASN A 353 -19.14 -4.43 7.01
N ALA A 354 -18.45 -3.32 6.71
CA ALA A 354 -18.35 -2.88 5.33
C ALA A 354 -17.67 -3.97 4.47
N PRO A 355 -18.28 -4.37 3.34
CA PRO A 355 -17.69 -5.38 2.45
C PRO A 355 -16.49 -4.81 1.71
N VAL A 356 -15.60 -5.69 1.29
CA VAL A 356 -14.48 -5.36 0.42
C VAL A 356 -14.69 -6.02 -0.93
N ILE A 357 -14.64 -5.24 -2.00
CA ILE A 357 -14.66 -5.78 -3.37
C ILE A 357 -13.23 -5.82 -3.91
N TYR A 358 -12.82 -6.99 -4.37
CA TYR A 358 -11.52 -7.21 -4.99
C TYR A 358 -11.63 -8.27 -6.08
N LYS A 359 -11.20 -7.93 -7.31
CA LYS A 359 -11.25 -8.81 -8.48
C LYS A 359 -12.62 -9.46 -8.72
N ASN A 360 -13.67 -8.65 -8.75
CA ASN A 360 -15.05 -9.10 -8.86
C ASN A 360 -15.52 -10.07 -7.76
N VAL A 361 -14.79 -10.18 -6.64
CA VAL A 361 -15.23 -10.94 -5.47
C VAL A 361 -15.51 -10.01 -4.30
N VAL A 362 -16.65 -10.20 -3.66
CA VAL A 362 -17.10 -9.49 -2.47
C VAL A 362 -16.73 -10.31 -1.24
N PHE A 363 -15.92 -9.74 -0.36
CA PHE A 363 -15.57 -10.30 0.92
C PHE A 363 -16.35 -9.58 2.01
N TYR A 364 -17.14 -10.32 2.78
CA TYR A 364 -18.08 -9.76 3.73
C TYR A 364 -18.10 -10.55 5.04
N THR A 365 -18.05 -9.85 6.18
CA THR A 365 -18.12 -10.47 7.50
C THR A 365 -19.41 -10.12 8.24
N VAL A 366 -20.03 -11.12 8.86
CA VAL A 366 -21.23 -10.99 9.68
C VAL A 366 -21.20 -12.02 10.79
N GLY A 367 -21.38 -11.58 12.04
CA GLY A 367 -21.18 -12.46 13.19
C GLY A 367 -19.78 -13.10 13.17
N SER A 368 -19.70 -14.42 13.29
CA SER A 368 -18.48 -15.22 13.23
C SER A 368 -18.05 -15.63 11.81
N SER A 369 -18.84 -15.26 10.80
CA SER A 369 -18.71 -15.76 9.44
C SER A 369 -18.02 -14.74 8.54
N LEU A 370 -17.17 -15.23 7.63
CA LEU A 370 -16.62 -14.50 6.50
C LEU A 370 -17.05 -15.21 5.21
N TYR A 371 -17.65 -14.46 4.29
CA TYR A 371 -18.08 -14.93 2.98
C TYR A 371 -17.19 -14.34 1.90
N ALA A 372 -16.80 -15.17 0.93
CA ALA A 372 -16.32 -14.73 -0.38
C ALA A 372 -17.39 -15.03 -1.42
N LEU A 373 -17.90 -13.98 -2.06
CA LEU A 373 -19.02 -14.04 -2.99
C LEU A 373 -18.56 -13.55 -4.35
N ASP A 374 -18.94 -14.24 -5.42
CA ASP A 374 -18.79 -13.68 -6.75
C ASP A 374 -19.77 -12.51 -6.94
N LEU A 375 -19.25 -11.38 -7.43
CA LEU A 375 -20.02 -10.20 -7.75
C LEU A 375 -20.90 -10.42 -8.99
N TYR A 376 -20.46 -11.27 -9.93
CA TYR A 376 -21.18 -11.61 -11.15
C TYR A 376 -21.33 -13.13 -11.32
N PRO A 377 -22.28 -13.77 -10.62
CA PRO A 377 -22.50 -15.23 -10.56
C PRO A 377 -22.65 -16.04 -11.86
N GLN A 378 -22.52 -15.41 -13.02
CA GLN A 378 -22.52 -16.07 -14.33
C GLN A 378 -21.19 -15.84 -15.06
N GLU A 379 -20.22 -15.21 -14.41
CA GLU A 379 -18.86 -14.98 -14.89
C GLU A 379 -18.03 -16.17 -14.46
N ASP A 380 -17.41 -16.84 -15.43
CA ASP A 380 -16.41 -17.88 -15.20
C ASP A 380 -15.11 -17.19 -14.70
N LEU A 381 -14.90 -17.10 -13.39
CA LEU A 381 -13.78 -16.42 -12.74
C LEU A 381 -12.44 -17.13 -12.99
N ASP A 382 -12.45 -18.45 -13.12
CA ASP A 382 -11.23 -19.27 -13.24
C ASP A 382 -10.99 -19.88 -14.64
N PHE A 383 -11.98 -19.80 -15.53
CA PHE A 383 -11.95 -20.25 -16.92
C PHE A 383 -11.82 -21.75 -17.11
N ASP A 384 -12.33 -22.54 -16.17
CA ASP A 384 -12.46 -23.98 -16.35
C ASP A 384 -13.64 -24.40 -17.26
N GLY A 385 -14.42 -23.42 -17.72
CA GLY A 385 -15.59 -23.62 -18.57
C GLY A 385 -16.91 -23.77 -17.80
N ASN A 386 -16.88 -23.64 -16.48
CA ASN A 386 -18.04 -23.59 -15.60
C ASN A 386 -18.29 -22.15 -15.11
N PRO A 387 -19.32 -21.45 -15.62
CA PRO A 387 -19.65 -20.07 -15.21
C PRO A 387 -20.16 -19.89 -13.77
N ASP A 388 -20.18 -20.95 -12.97
CA ASP A 388 -20.68 -21.00 -11.58
C ASP A 388 -19.49 -21.43 -10.71
N ASP A 389 -18.61 -20.47 -10.41
CA ASP A 389 -17.33 -20.68 -9.71
C ASP A 389 -17.48 -20.91 -8.21
N GLY A 390 -18.66 -20.71 -7.65
CA GLY A 390 -18.99 -21.06 -6.28
C GLY A 390 -20.06 -22.15 -6.19
N PHE A 391 -20.64 -22.28 -5.00
CA PHE A 391 -21.55 -23.38 -4.69
C PHE A 391 -23.01 -23.02 -4.94
N GLN A 392 -23.71 -23.91 -5.64
CA GLN A 392 -25.17 -23.89 -5.70
C GLN A 392 -25.80 -24.15 -4.33
N GLY A 393 -26.08 -23.07 -3.61
CA GLY A 393 -26.89 -23.06 -2.40
C GLY A 393 -26.16 -23.64 -1.18
N LEU A 394 -25.56 -22.78 -0.37
CA LEU A 394 -25.34 -23.09 1.05
C LEU A 394 -26.71 -23.39 1.68
N GLY A 395 -26.90 -24.60 2.20
CA GLY A 395 -28.17 -25.21 2.62
C GLY A 395 -28.94 -24.56 3.78
N ALA A 396 -29.13 -23.24 3.71
CA ALA A 396 -30.04 -22.39 4.49
C ALA A 396 -30.16 -20.96 3.90
N ILE A 397 -29.26 -20.55 3.00
CA ILE A 397 -29.26 -19.22 2.39
C ILE A 397 -30.05 -19.29 1.07
N PRO A 398 -31.18 -18.56 0.92
CA PRO A 398 -31.90 -18.51 -0.35
C PRO A 398 -30.99 -17.96 -1.45
N ASN A 399 -30.79 -18.73 -2.53
CA ASN A 399 -30.12 -18.22 -3.72
C ASN A 399 -31.01 -17.13 -4.36
N ARG A 400 -30.58 -15.87 -4.27
CA ARG A 400 -31.20 -14.69 -4.89
C ARG A 400 -30.32 -14.14 -6.02
N GLY A 401 -29.56 -15.02 -6.67
CA GLY A 401 -28.60 -14.65 -7.70
C GLY A 401 -27.28 -14.19 -7.11
N GLN A 402 -26.82 -14.83 -6.03
CA GLN A 402 -25.46 -14.70 -5.51
C GLN A 402 -24.76 -16.04 -5.63
N ASP A 403 -23.44 -15.99 -5.85
CA ASP A 403 -22.60 -17.18 -5.89
C ASP A 403 -21.53 -17.09 -4.80
N VAL A 404 -21.38 -18.18 -4.03
CA VAL A 404 -20.51 -18.23 -2.84
C VAL A 404 -19.33 -19.11 -3.15
N ILE A 405 -18.15 -18.51 -3.26
CA ILE A 405 -16.91 -19.20 -3.59
C ILE A 405 -16.45 -20.05 -2.39
N TRP A 406 -16.42 -19.45 -1.20
CA TRP A 406 -16.07 -20.13 0.06
C TRP A 406 -16.61 -19.38 1.28
N VAL A 407 -16.66 -20.07 2.43
CA VAL A 407 -17.04 -19.50 3.73
C VAL A 407 -16.02 -19.88 4.80
N PHE A 408 -15.75 -18.97 5.72
CA PHE A 408 -15.00 -19.23 6.95
C PHE A 408 -15.88 -18.97 8.16
N GLU A 409 -15.85 -19.88 9.14
CA GLU A 409 -16.54 -19.75 10.41
C GLU A 409 -15.52 -19.74 11.55
N SER A 410 -15.43 -18.60 12.23
CA SER A 410 -14.55 -18.43 13.37
C SER A 410 -15.13 -19.07 14.63
N GLN A 411 -14.28 -19.78 15.38
CA GLN A 411 -14.61 -20.20 16.76
C GLN A 411 -14.43 -19.05 17.77
N GLY A 412 -13.76 -17.97 17.35
CA GLY A 412 -13.42 -16.81 18.18
C GLY A 412 -14.51 -15.74 18.30
N GLY A 413 -15.75 -16.06 17.90
CA GLY A 413 -16.88 -15.13 17.93
C GLY A 413 -16.87 -14.12 16.78
N ARG A 414 -17.37 -12.91 17.04
CA ARG A 414 -17.56 -11.86 16.02
C ARG A 414 -16.26 -11.57 15.26
N LEU A 415 -16.35 -11.37 13.95
CA LEU A 415 -15.25 -10.96 13.08
C LEU A 415 -15.24 -9.45 12.81
N SER A 416 -14.06 -8.90 12.59
CA SER A 416 -13.85 -7.54 12.10
C SER A 416 -14.25 -7.42 10.63
N PRO A 417 -14.36 -6.20 10.07
CA PRO A 417 -14.33 -6.04 8.63
C PRO A 417 -13.10 -6.73 8.01
N PRO A 418 -13.21 -7.30 6.80
CA PRO A 418 -12.08 -7.94 6.14
C PRO A 418 -11.10 -6.89 5.59
N THR A 419 -9.84 -7.28 5.47
CA THR A 419 -8.81 -6.51 4.75
C THR A 419 -8.12 -7.43 3.75
N ILE A 420 -8.03 -7.01 2.49
CA ILE A 420 -7.44 -7.85 1.42
C ILE A 420 -6.10 -7.26 1.02
N VAL A 421 -5.09 -8.11 0.99
CA VAL A 421 -3.71 -7.71 0.69
C VAL A 421 -2.99 -8.80 -0.08
N THR A 422 -1.99 -8.40 -0.84
CA THR A 422 -0.92 -9.33 -1.23
C THR A 422 0.05 -9.42 -0.06
N ALA A 423 0.23 -10.62 0.46
CA ALA A 423 1.15 -10.90 1.55
C ALA A 423 2.11 -12.03 1.17
N GLN A 424 3.23 -12.10 1.87
CA GLN A 424 4.12 -13.24 1.80
C GLN A 424 3.44 -14.48 2.39
N ASP A 425 3.69 -15.64 1.78
CA ASP A 425 3.18 -16.90 2.31
C ASP A 425 3.85 -17.22 3.65
N PRO A 426 3.08 -17.40 4.74
CA PRO A 426 3.64 -17.75 6.04
C PRO A 426 4.36 -19.11 6.02
N THR A 427 3.96 -20.03 5.14
CA THR A 427 4.55 -21.37 4.99
C THR A 427 5.70 -21.39 3.99
N ASN A 428 5.70 -20.46 3.03
CA ASN A 428 6.73 -20.34 2.02
C ASN A 428 7.02 -18.87 1.68
N PRO A 429 7.79 -18.15 2.52
CA PRO A 429 8.05 -16.72 2.32
C PRO A 429 8.59 -16.32 0.93
N ALA A 430 9.07 -17.31 0.15
CA ALA A 430 9.42 -17.25 -1.29
C ALA A 430 8.32 -16.68 -2.16
N GLN A 431 7.08 -16.93 -1.76
CA GLN A 431 5.90 -16.71 -2.54
C GLN A 431 5.10 -15.58 -1.93
N SER A 432 4.39 -14.88 -2.81
CA SER A 432 3.36 -13.93 -2.42
C SER A 432 2.03 -14.50 -2.85
N LEU A 433 1.03 -14.36 -2.00
CA LEU A 433 -0.34 -14.72 -2.29
C LEU A 433 -1.29 -13.60 -1.88
N GLU A 434 -2.51 -13.71 -2.37
CA GLU A 434 -3.58 -12.79 -2.00
C GLU A 434 -4.36 -13.38 -0.84
N VAL A 435 -4.50 -12.60 0.22
CA VAL A 435 -5.14 -13.05 1.46
C VAL A 435 -6.21 -12.08 1.94
N VAL A 436 -7.15 -12.65 2.67
CA VAL A 436 -8.10 -11.92 3.49
C VAL A 436 -7.64 -12.02 4.95
N LEU A 437 -7.48 -10.86 5.58
CA LEU A 437 -7.17 -10.71 6.99
C LEU A 437 -8.42 -10.29 7.75
N VAL A 438 -8.72 -10.99 8.84
CA VAL A 438 -9.81 -10.66 9.77
C VAL A 438 -9.34 -10.87 11.20
N ALA A 439 -9.78 -10.01 12.12
CA ALA A 439 -9.61 -10.21 13.55
C ALA A 439 -10.91 -10.75 14.16
N SER A 440 -10.82 -11.60 15.17
CA SER A 440 -11.96 -12.12 15.92
C SER A 440 -12.06 -11.52 17.32
N ALA A 441 -13.23 -11.68 17.92
CA ALA A 441 -13.54 -11.08 19.22
C ALA A 441 -12.75 -11.68 20.38
N ASP A 442 -12.29 -12.92 20.26
CA ASP A 442 -11.36 -13.58 21.18
C ASP A 442 -9.90 -13.11 21.08
N GLY A 443 -9.62 -12.17 20.16
CA GLY A 443 -8.28 -11.61 19.97
C GLY A 443 -7.39 -12.44 19.04
N GLN A 444 -7.93 -13.32 18.19
CA GLN A 444 -7.16 -13.93 17.09
C GLN A 444 -7.16 -13.04 15.84
N VAL A 445 -6.11 -13.15 15.04
CA VAL A 445 -6.09 -12.67 13.65
C VAL A 445 -5.88 -13.86 12.73
N TYR A 446 -6.79 -13.98 11.76
CA TYR A 446 -6.76 -15.02 10.74
C TYR A 446 -6.28 -14.45 9.40
N MET A 447 -5.44 -15.23 8.72
CA MET A 447 -5.02 -15.01 7.35
C MET A 447 -5.55 -16.16 6.49
N LEU A 448 -6.45 -15.85 5.58
CA LEU A 448 -7.14 -16.81 4.73
C LEU A 448 -6.75 -16.58 3.27
N PRO A 449 -6.65 -17.63 2.44
CA PRO A 449 -6.41 -17.44 1.01
C PRO A 449 -7.63 -16.73 0.40
N ALA A 450 -7.42 -15.64 -0.33
CA ALA A 450 -8.52 -14.93 -0.98
C ALA A 450 -9.12 -15.76 -2.13
N PHE A 451 -8.25 -16.45 -2.87
CA PHE A 451 -8.58 -17.26 -4.05
C PHE A 451 -7.86 -18.61 -3.93
N PRO A 452 -8.37 -19.53 -3.11
CA PRO A 452 -7.78 -20.87 -3.01
C PRO A 452 -7.88 -21.55 -4.37
N THR A 453 -6.76 -22.07 -4.90
CA THR A 453 -6.75 -22.78 -6.18
C THR A 453 -6.25 -24.22 -6.03
N ASP A 454 -6.76 -25.12 -6.87
CA ASP A 454 -6.27 -26.49 -6.97
C ASP A 454 -4.92 -26.55 -7.70
N ALA A 455 -4.37 -27.76 -7.88
CA ALA A 455 -3.10 -27.94 -8.59
C ALA A 455 -3.17 -27.57 -10.09
N GLN A 456 -4.37 -27.38 -10.64
CA GLN A 456 -4.61 -26.93 -12.01
C GLN A 456 -4.84 -25.40 -12.09
N GLY A 457 -4.83 -24.70 -10.95
CA GLY A 457 -5.05 -23.25 -10.88
C GLY A 457 -6.53 -22.84 -10.92
N ARG A 458 -7.45 -23.80 -10.77
CA ARG A 458 -8.90 -23.56 -10.69
C ARG A 458 -9.30 -23.21 -9.27
N LEU A 459 -10.28 -22.34 -9.08
CA LEU A 459 -10.81 -21.99 -7.78
C LEU A 459 -11.32 -23.26 -7.07
N VAL A 460 -10.84 -23.46 -5.85
CA VAL A 460 -11.29 -24.58 -5.04
C VAL A 460 -12.67 -24.22 -4.50
N GLN A 461 -13.69 -24.79 -5.14
CA GLN A 461 -15.03 -24.91 -4.59
C GLN A 461 -14.99 -25.88 -3.40
N SER A 462 -14.45 -25.44 -2.25
CA SER A 462 -14.44 -26.19 -0.98
C SER A 462 -15.21 -25.42 0.09
N GLY A 463 -15.99 -26.13 0.93
CA GLY A 463 -16.89 -25.56 1.94
C GLY A 463 -16.16 -24.65 2.98
N PRO A 464 -16.07 -25.04 4.27
CA PRO A 464 -15.29 -24.25 5.22
C PRO A 464 -13.82 -24.15 4.78
N ILE A 465 -13.32 -22.93 4.56
CA ILE A 465 -11.90 -22.70 4.24
C ILE A 465 -11.05 -22.74 5.51
N THR A 466 -9.83 -23.28 5.41
CA THR A 466 -8.87 -23.31 6.51
C THR A 466 -7.97 -22.07 6.46
N PRO A 467 -7.77 -21.35 7.58
CA PRO A 467 -6.79 -20.27 7.64
C PRO A 467 -5.37 -20.78 7.36
N LEU A 468 -4.58 -20.01 6.61
CA LEU A 468 -3.14 -20.23 6.42
C LEU A 468 -2.36 -19.95 7.70
N LEU A 469 -2.87 -18.99 8.48
CA LEU A 469 -2.31 -18.59 9.76
C LEU A 469 -3.44 -18.14 10.68
N ALA A 470 -3.32 -18.50 11.96
CA ALA A 470 -4.09 -17.93 13.06
C ALA A 470 -3.09 -17.51 14.14
N VAL A 471 -3.09 -16.22 14.50
CA VAL A 471 -2.16 -15.67 15.50
C VAL A 471 -2.91 -14.97 16.61
N ALA A 472 -2.48 -15.21 17.86
CA ALA A 472 -3.01 -14.53 19.02
C ALA A 472 -2.57 -13.05 18.99
N ALA A 473 -3.51 -12.18 18.64
CA ALA A 473 -3.36 -10.74 18.56
C ALA A 473 -3.69 -10.03 19.88
N GLY A 474 -3.46 -10.70 21.02
CA GLY A 474 -3.58 -10.10 22.35
C GLY A 474 -4.92 -10.33 23.04
N GLU A 475 -5.36 -9.31 23.77
CA GLU A 475 -6.56 -9.40 24.61
C GLU A 475 -7.85 -9.39 23.78
N PRO A 476 -8.88 -10.15 24.21
CA PRO A 476 -10.18 -10.18 23.54
C PRO A 476 -10.78 -8.79 23.33
N ASN A 477 -11.30 -8.54 22.13
CA ASN A 477 -11.97 -7.30 21.76
C ASN A 477 -13.39 -7.62 21.24
N PRO A 478 -14.47 -7.32 21.99
CA PRO A 478 -15.84 -7.64 21.54
C PRO A 478 -16.23 -6.92 20.24
N ASN A 479 -15.52 -5.86 19.87
CA ASN A 479 -15.67 -5.13 18.62
C ASN A 479 -14.33 -5.14 17.86
N PRO A 480 -13.93 -6.30 17.32
CA PRO A 480 -12.62 -6.45 16.70
C PRO A 480 -12.49 -5.51 15.51
N THR A 481 -11.30 -4.94 15.37
CA THR A 481 -11.02 -3.95 14.33
C THR A 481 -10.24 -4.58 13.17
N PRO A 482 -10.37 -4.08 11.93
CA PRO A 482 -9.75 -4.75 10.80
C PRO A 482 -8.21 -4.73 10.91
N PRO A 483 -7.50 -5.84 10.66
CA PRO A 483 -6.04 -5.85 10.59
C PRO A 483 -5.49 -5.03 9.43
N LEU A 484 -4.20 -4.70 9.46
CA LEU A 484 -3.50 -4.00 8.37
C LEU A 484 -2.22 -4.76 8.04
N TYR A 485 -1.86 -4.88 6.76
CA TYR A 485 -0.59 -5.49 6.36
C TYR A 485 0.28 -4.47 5.62
N VAL A 486 1.49 -4.24 6.10
CA VAL A 486 2.47 -3.34 5.48
C VAL A 486 3.87 -3.90 5.72
N ASN A 487 4.70 -3.94 4.67
CA ASN A 487 6.11 -4.35 4.73
C ASN A 487 6.35 -5.69 5.46
N GLY A 488 5.50 -6.69 5.23
CA GLY A 488 5.63 -8.02 5.85
C GLY A 488 4.96 -8.15 7.23
N TRP A 489 4.53 -7.04 7.83
CA TRP A 489 3.94 -7.02 9.17
C TRP A 489 2.43 -6.95 9.12
N ILE A 490 1.77 -7.80 9.91
CA ILE A 490 0.35 -7.74 10.25
C ILE A 490 0.21 -6.88 11.51
N TYR A 491 -0.52 -5.79 11.40
CA TYR A 491 -0.85 -4.86 12.47
C TYR A 491 -2.30 -4.99 12.90
N THR A 492 -2.55 -4.90 14.20
CA THR A 492 -3.91 -4.98 14.77
C THR A 492 -4.00 -4.21 16.08
N VAL A 493 -5.21 -3.84 16.51
CA VAL A 493 -5.46 -3.19 17.80
C VAL A 493 -6.23 -4.15 18.70
N ASP A 494 -5.63 -4.52 19.83
CA ASP A 494 -6.20 -5.49 20.78
C ASP A 494 -7.29 -4.86 21.67
N GLY A 495 -7.93 -5.69 22.50
CA GLY A 495 -8.99 -5.25 23.42
C GLY A 495 -8.57 -4.21 24.47
N ASN A 496 -7.27 -4.12 24.74
CA ASN A 496 -6.69 -3.11 25.62
C ASN A 496 -6.24 -1.85 24.86
N GLY A 497 -6.52 -1.73 23.57
CA GLY A 497 -6.16 -0.58 22.75
C GLY A 497 -4.68 -0.50 22.42
N ARG A 498 -3.93 -1.61 22.56
CA ARG A 498 -2.54 -1.71 22.13
C ARG A 498 -2.47 -1.99 20.64
N LEU A 499 -1.57 -1.29 19.95
CA LEU A 499 -1.14 -1.67 18.62
C LEU A 499 -0.21 -2.88 18.72
N ARG A 500 -0.53 -3.96 18.03
CA ARG A 500 0.31 -5.15 17.91
C ARG A 500 0.80 -5.31 16.50
N ALA A 501 1.97 -5.91 16.36
CA ALA A 501 2.54 -6.28 15.09
C ALA A 501 3.08 -7.71 15.15
N TYR A 502 2.93 -8.43 14.04
CA TYR A 502 3.46 -9.76 13.87
C TYR A 502 3.94 -9.96 12.42
N ASN A 503 5.09 -10.60 12.22
CA ASN A 503 5.66 -10.87 10.90
C ASN A 503 5.89 -12.38 10.72
N PRO A 504 5.04 -13.08 9.95
CA PRO A 504 5.12 -14.54 9.81
C PRO A 504 6.42 -14.98 9.13
N SER A 505 6.93 -14.20 8.19
CA SER A 505 8.13 -14.55 7.44
C SER A 505 9.39 -14.42 8.28
N LEU A 506 9.44 -13.44 9.19
CA LEU A 506 10.50 -13.34 10.20
C LEU A 506 10.42 -14.49 11.21
N GLU A 507 9.23 -14.92 11.62
CA GLU A 507 9.07 -16.08 12.49
C GLU A 507 9.56 -17.37 11.82
N ALA A 508 9.14 -17.62 10.57
CA ALA A 508 9.58 -18.78 9.79
C ALA A 508 11.11 -18.80 9.63
N TRP A 509 11.72 -17.66 9.34
CA TRP A 509 13.17 -17.51 9.25
C TRP A 509 13.88 -17.75 10.60
N ALA A 510 13.38 -17.15 11.68
CA ALA A 510 13.95 -17.34 13.02
C ALA A 510 13.85 -18.82 13.45
N SER A 511 12.76 -19.49 13.10
CA SER A 511 12.51 -20.90 13.41
C SER A 511 13.39 -21.87 12.62
N ALA A 512 13.94 -21.44 11.48
CA ALA A 512 14.84 -22.25 10.67
C ALA A 512 16.25 -22.42 11.27
N GLY A 513 16.51 -21.86 12.46
CA GLY A 513 17.75 -22.13 13.22
C GLY A 513 19.00 -21.46 12.65
N THR A 514 18.86 -20.28 12.04
CA THR A 514 19.97 -19.55 11.38
C THR A 514 21.03 -18.96 12.32
N GLY A 515 20.90 -19.19 13.63
CA GLY A 515 21.84 -18.69 14.66
C GLY A 515 21.70 -17.20 14.98
N ARG A 516 20.70 -16.51 14.44
CA ARG A 516 20.36 -15.12 14.76
C ARG A 516 18.96 -15.04 15.38
N SER A 517 18.81 -14.26 16.44
CA SER A 517 17.50 -13.96 17.03
C SER A 517 16.87 -12.79 16.27
N ALA A 518 15.75 -13.03 15.57
CA ALA A 518 14.89 -11.96 15.08
C ALA A 518 13.66 -11.85 15.97
N TYR A 519 13.29 -10.62 16.30
CA TYR A 519 11.99 -10.36 16.89
C TYR A 519 10.96 -10.24 15.77
N TYR A 520 9.95 -11.09 15.82
CA TYR A 520 8.88 -11.17 14.82
C TYR A 520 7.53 -10.69 15.36
N GLN A 521 7.47 -10.24 16.62
CA GLN A 521 6.26 -9.71 17.25
C GLN A 521 6.57 -8.59 18.24
N TRP A 522 5.65 -7.65 18.39
CA TRP A 522 5.73 -6.58 19.39
C TRP A 522 4.38 -5.90 19.66
N ALA A 523 4.31 -5.13 20.75
CA ALA A 523 3.12 -4.38 21.14
C ALA A 523 3.48 -2.97 21.65
N VAL A 524 2.66 -1.97 21.29
CA VAL A 524 2.77 -0.59 21.75
C VAL A 524 1.40 -0.08 22.23
N PRO A 525 1.28 0.35 23.51
CA PRO A 525 2.26 0.18 24.59
C PRO A 525 2.59 -1.29 24.88
N THR A 526 3.73 -1.54 25.52
CA THR A 526 4.19 -2.90 25.88
C THR A 526 3.15 -3.65 26.73
N ASP A 527 3.14 -4.96 26.60
CA ASP A 527 2.38 -5.92 27.42
C ASP A 527 3.01 -6.15 28.80
N ASN A 528 4.25 -5.73 29.01
CA ASN A 528 4.93 -5.85 30.28
C ASN A 528 4.25 -4.95 31.34
N ALA A 529 3.38 -5.57 32.14
CA ALA A 529 2.60 -4.90 33.19
C ALA A 529 3.46 -4.25 34.28
N SER A 530 4.73 -4.67 34.43
CA SER A 530 5.69 -4.02 35.34
C SER A 530 6.18 -2.66 34.83
N VAL A 531 6.00 -2.39 33.54
CA VAL A 531 6.47 -1.18 32.85
C VAL A 531 5.31 -0.22 32.60
N ILE A 532 4.24 -0.69 31.95
CA ILE A 532 3.02 0.08 31.70
C ILE A 532 1.81 -0.77 32.05
N SER A 533 1.01 -0.30 33.00
CA SER A 533 -0.31 -0.86 33.30
C SER A 533 -1.41 -0.03 32.66
N GLY A 534 -2.52 -0.70 32.34
CA GLY A 534 -3.74 -0.07 31.85
C GLY A 534 -4.20 -0.54 30.49
N SER A 535 -5.26 0.09 30.04
CA SER A 535 -5.90 -0.14 28.77
C SER A 535 -6.48 1.16 28.22
N ALA A 536 -6.78 1.15 26.93
CA ALA A 536 -7.59 2.14 26.26
C ALA A 536 -8.69 1.40 25.48
N GLU A 537 -9.89 1.95 25.47
CA GLU A 537 -10.99 1.38 24.69
C GLU A 537 -10.68 1.55 23.19
N PRO A 538 -10.51 0.48 22.40
CA PRO A 538 -10.21 0.59 20.98
C PRO A 538 -11.40 1.20 20.23
N ARG A 539 -11.13 2.18 19.34
CA ARG A 539 -12.16 2.84 18.51
C ARG A 539 -12.08 2.41 17.06
N THR A 540 -10.87 2.32 16.52
CA THR A 540 -10.64 1.90 15.14
C THR A 540 -9.43 0.98 15.06
N GLY A 541 -9.33 0.26 13.95
CA GLY A 541 -8.11 -0.49 13.64
C GLY A 541 -6.98 0.42 13.19
N PRO A 542 -5.79 -0.16 12.95
CA PRO A 542 -4.63 0.59 12.50
C PRO A 542 -4.82 1.11 11.07
N ALA A 543 -4.24 2.27 10.82
CA ALA A 543 -4.07 2.87 9.51
C ALA A 543 -2.59 3.22 9.28
N PHE A 544 -2.14 3.20 8.04
CA PHE A 544 -0.78 3.58 7.67
C PHE A 544 -0.80 4.78 6.74
N GLY A 545 0.20 5.65 6.87
CA GLY A 545 0.41 6.74 5.92
C GLY A 545 1.79 7.35 6.09
N TYR A 546 2.34 7.90 5.03
CA TYR A 546 3.65 8.54 5.08
C TYR A 546 3.57 9.97 5.64
N VAL A 547 4.63 10.45 6.25
CA VAL A 547 4.74 11.83 6.75
C VAL A 547 6.12 12.35 6.40
N THR A 548 6.20 13.53 5.82
CA THR A 548 7.49 14.18 5.58
C THR A 548 7.88 15.01 6.80
N SER A 549 9.02 14.69 7.41
CA SER A 549 9.62 15.46 8.50
C SER A 549 9.96 16.86 8.02
N GLN A 550 9.51 17.87 8.76
CA GLN A 550 9.81 19.27 8.46
C GLN A 550 11.27 19.65 8.70
N SER A 551 12.00 18.93 9.57
CA SER A 551 13.40 19.25 9.88
C SER A 551 14.40 18.46 9.05
N GLY A 552 14.09 17.21 8.70
CA GLY A 552 15.02 16.31 8.01
C GLY A 552 14.68 16.05 6.54
N ASN A 553 13.49 16.45 6.06
CA ASN A 553 12.87 15.95 4.83
C ASN A 553 12.77 14.42 4.75
N ALA A 554 13.00 13.73 5.88
CA ALA A 554 12.82 12.30 6.02
C ALA A 554 11.36 11.96 5.74
N VAL A 555 11.09 10.86 5.05
CA VAL A 555 9.75 10.35 4.83
C VAL A 555 9.52 9.18 5.75
N ALA A 556 8.70 9.38 6.79
CA ALA A 556 8.39 8.35 7.76
C ALA A 556 7.07 7.65 7.42
N GLY A 557 7.07 6.33 7.32
CA GLY A 557 5.85 5.53 7.34
C GLY A 557 5.31 5.49 8.76
N MET A 558 4.14 6.09 8.99
CA MET A 558 3.50 6.20 10.29
C MET A 558 2.32 5.24 10.38
N LEU A 559 2.23 4.53 11.49
CA LEU A 559 1.01 3.85 11.91
C LEU A 559 0.19 4.78 12.81
N TYR A 560 -1.12 4.78 12.60
CA TYR A 560 -2.10 5.52 13.37
C TYR A 560 -3.15 4.56 13.90
N TRP A 561 -3.57 4.75 15.14
CA TRP A 561 -4.75 4.11 15.69
C TRP A 561 -5.44 5.01 16.70
N PHE A 562 -6.68 4.68 17.01
CA PHE A 562 -7.58 5.56 17.72
C PHE A 562 -8.20 4.77 18.85
N ALA A 563 -8.07 5.30 20.04
CA ALA A 563 -8.54 4.65 21.25
C ALA A 563 -8.92 5.71 22.28
N GLY A 564 -9.62 5.28 23.33
CA GLY A 564 -9.86 6.09 24.50
C GLY A 564 -8.56 6.56 25.17
N PRO A 565 -8.67 7.37 26.23
CA PRO A 565 -7.52 7.73 27.05
C PRO A 565 -6.96 6.48 27.73
N TRP A 566 -5.65 6.24 27.57
CA TRP A 566 -4.93 5.16 28.25
C TRP A 566 -4.94 5.35 29.77
N ARG A 567 -5.43 4.35 30.52
CA ARG A 567 -5.55 4.42 31.99
C ARG A 567 -5.39 3.05 32.64
N SER A 568 -4.80 3.04 33.84
CA SER A 568 -4.72 1.86 34.72
C SER A 568 -5.84 1.81 35.78
N GLN A 569 -6.55 2.93 35.97
CA GLN A 569 -7.61 3.10 36.98
C GLN A 569 -8.78 3.91 36.41
N ALA A 570 -9.88 3.97 37.16
CA ALA A 570 -11.02 4.82 36.82
C ALA A 570 -10.59 6.30 36.72
N PRO A 571 -11.20 7.10 35.82
CA PRO A 571 -10.83 8.50 35.64
C PRO A 571 -10.92 9.28 36.95
N LEU A 572 -9.82 9.92 37.36
CA LEU A 572 -9.83 10.86 38.48
C LEU A 572 -10.49 12.18 38.06
N PRO A 573 -11.02 12.95 39.03
CA PRO A 573 -11.58 14.26 38.71
C PRO A 573 -10.56 15.18 38.03
N GLY A 574 -10.92 15.73 36.86
CA GLY A 574 -10.06 16.61 36.06
C GLY A 574 -9.20 15.90 35.01
N GLU A 575 -9.19 14.57 34.96
CA GLU A 575 -8.49 13.83 33.90
C GLU A 575 -9.19 13.95 32.54
N GLU A 576 -8.39 13.97 31.48
CA GLU A 576 -8.85 14.02 30.09
C GLU A 576 -9.68 12.78 29.74
N GLN A 577 -10.86 12.99 29.18
CA GLN A 577 -11.83 11.97 28.83
C GLN A 577 -11.96 11.76 27.32
N ASN A 578 -11.51 12.69 26.50
CA ASN A 578 -11.63 12.57 25.05
C ASN A 578 -10.82 11.39 24.51
N ASP A 579 -11.31 10.84 23.40
CA ASP A 579 -10.54 9.88 22.63
C ASP A 579 -9.24 10.51 22.10
N HIS A 580 -8.23 9.68 21.90
CA HIS A 580 -6.90 10.08 21.49
C HIS A 580 -6.56 9.49 20.13
N VAL A 581 -5.77 10.27 19.39
CA VAL A 581 -5.00 9.76 18.25
C VAL A 581 -3.66 9.29 18.76
N TYR A 582 -3.35 8.02 18.49
CA TYR A 582 -2.08 7.37 18.76
C TYR A 582 -1.34 7.21 17.42
N ALA A 583 -0.04 7.50 17.40
CA ALA A 583 0.78 7.24 16.22
C ALA A 583 2.21 6.81 16.56
N ILE A 584 2.80 5.97 15.72
CA ILE A 584 4.22 5.60 15.78
C ILE A 584 4.84 5.53 14.37
N PRO A 585 6.09 5.98 14.17
CA PRO A 585 6.84 5.71 12.94
C PRO A 585 7.28 4.25 12.90
N VAL A 586 7.16 3.56 11.78
CA VAL A 586 7.65 2.16 11.62
C VAL A 586 8.73 2.02 10.56
N SER A 587 8.75 2.92 9.59
CA SER A 587 9.78 3.01 8.55
C SER A 587 10.17 4.45 8.31
N VAL A 588 11.42 4.69 7.92
CA VAL A 588 11.95 6.02 7.61
C VAL A 588 12.82 5.92 6.37
N ALA A 589 12.50 6.71 5.36
CA ALA A 589 13.23 6.80 4.11
C ALA A 589 13.86 8.18 3.91
N ASN A 590 15.02 8.21 3.27
CA ASN A 590 15.74 9.44 2.92
C ASN A 590 15.98 10.38 4.12
N ASP A 591 16.23 9.84 5.31
CA ASP A 591 16.52 10.64 6.50
C ASP A 591 17.88 11.31 6.35
N ARG A 592 17.89 12.64 6.29
CA ARG A 592 19.14 13.40 6.25
C ARG A 592 19.73 13.46 7.65
N VAL A 593 20.65 12.55 7.92
CA VAL A 593 21.24 12.38 9.25
C VAL A 593 22.32 13.42 9.53
N ARG A 594 22.45 13.80 10.80
CA ARG A 594 23.49 14.72 11.26
C ARG A 594 24.72 13.92 11.65
N ILE A 595 25.88 14.24 11.05
CA ILE A 595 27.16 13.67 11.48
C ILE A 595 27.52 14.26 12.85
N GLU A 596 27.75 13.40 13.84
CA GLU A 596 28.23 13.80 15.16
C GLU A 596 29.74 13.62 15.28
N ARG A 597 30.28 12.52 14.71
CA ARG A 597 31.70 12.18 14.77
C ARG A 597 32.14 11.53 13.46
N ILE A 598 33.40 11.76 13.09
CA ILE A 598 34.04 11.18 11.91
C ILE A 598 35.37 10.59 12.34
N SER A 599 35.74 9.46 11.75
CA SER A 599 37.03 8.84 12.02
C SER A 599 38.21 9.62 11.43
N PRO A 600 39.42 9.47 12.00
CA PRO A 600 40.60 10.13 11.45
C PRO A 600 40.83 9.84 9.96
N SER A 601 40.50 8.64 9.49
CA SER A 601 40.56 8.29 8.06
C SER A 601 39.40 8.86 7.21
N GLY A 602 38.35 9.38 7.84
CA GLY A 602 37.11 9.79 7.17
C GLY A 602 36.25 8.63 6.68
N LYS A 603 36.59 7.38 7.01
CA LYS A 603 35.85 6.19 6.52
C LYS A 603 34.59 5.90 7.31
N PHE A 604 34.57 6.22 8.60
CA PHE A 604 33.41 5.97 9.46
C PHE A 604 32.83 7.29 9.96
N ALA A 605 31.51 7.42 9.91
CA ALA A 605 30.79 8.52 10.52
C ALA A 605 29.69 8.01 11.45
N GLU A 606 29.73 8.43 12.72
CA GLU A 606 28.59 8.29 13.64
C GLU A 606 27.62 9.42 13.37
N CYS A 607 26.39 9.03 13.02
CA CYS A 607 25.33 9.93 12.65
C CYS A 607 24.13 9.75 13.57
N ARG A 608 23.45 10.85 13.86
CA ARG A 608 22.19 10.86 14.60
C ARG A 608 21.02 10.95 13.63
N ILE A 609 20.08 10.02 13.78
CA ILE A 609 18.85 9.97 12.98
C ILE A 609 17.78 10.93 13.51
N SER A 610 16.76 11.22 12.69
CA SER A 610 15.65 12.10 13.05
C SER A 610 14.83 11.58 14.23
N TYR A 611 14.76 10.25 14.41
CA TYR A 611 14.11 9.60 15.55
C TYR A 611 15.17 9.18 16.58
N GLY A 612 15.83 10.18 17.15
CA GLY A 612 17.00 10.04 18.03
C GLY A 612 16.76 9.26 19.33
N ARG A 613 15.51 8.95 19.67
CA ARG A 613 15.17 8.06 20.80
C ARG A 613 14.85 6.63 20.38
N SER A 614 14.60 6.36 19.11
CA SER A 614 14.15 5.02 18.68
C SER A 614 15.33 4.10 18.38
N PHE A 615 15.14 2.80 18.58
CA PHE A 615 16.07 1.81 18.05
C PHE A 615 15.76 1.55 16.58
N ILE A 616 16.81 1.36 15.81
CA ILE A 616 16.72 0.94 14.42
C ILE A 616 16.62 -0.58 14.39
N ALA A 617 15.69 -1.11 13.62
CA ALA A 617 15.59 -2.54 13.39
C ALA A 617 16.82 -3.02 12.61
N ASP A 618 17.32 -4.19 13.01
CA ASP A 618 18.38 -4.84 12.25
C ASP A 618 17.83 -5.41 10.92
N PHE A 619 16.50 -5.49 10.77
CA PHE A 619 15.82 -6.06 9.60
C PHE A 619 14.63 -5.20 9.13
N PRO A 620 14.54 -4.90 7.82
CA PRO A 620 15.59 -5.04 6.81
C PRO A 620 16.82 -4.20 7.17
N GLU A 621 17.98 -4.54 6.63
CA GLU A 621 19.21 -3.82 6.93
C GLU A 621 19.09 -2.35 6.50
N PRO A 622 19.52 -1.40 7.33
CA PRO A 622 19.49 0.01 6.98
C PRO A 622 20.44 0.29 5.82
N VAL A 623 20.03 1.18 4.91
CA VAL A 623 20.81 1.59 3.74
C VAL A 623 21.15 3.06 3.84
N ALA A 624 22.39 3.43 3.52
CA ALA A 624 22.82 4.83 3.49
C ALA A 624 23.39 5.22 2.13
N TYR A 625 23.11 6.45 1.72
CA TYR A 625 23.71 7.10 0.56
C TYR A 625 24.39 8.40 0.98
N ILE A 626 25.57 8.64 0.42
CA ILE A 626 26.46 9.74 0.75
C ILE A 626 26.53 10.66 -0.47
N LYS A 627 26.25 11.94 -0.26
CA LYS A 627 26.38 12.95 -1.31
C LYS A 627 27.78 13.55 -1.30
N THR A 628 28.54 13.33 -2.36
CA THR A 628 29.85 13.94 -2.59
C THR A 628 29.80 14.82 -3.84
N GLY A 629 29.70 16.14 -3.63
CA GLY A 629 29.47 17.09 -4.73
C GLY A 629 28.12 16.85 -5.41
N SER A 630 28.15 16.57 -6.73
CA SER A 630 26.97 16.23 -7.53
C SER A 630 26.63 14.74 -7.56
N SER A 631 27.51 13.88 -7.05
CA SER A 631 27.35 12.42 -7.10
C SER A 631 26.79 11.87 -5.78
N MET A 632 26.03 10.78 -5.88
CA MET A 632 25.59 9.97 -4.74
C MET A 632 26.34 8.63 -4.76
N VAL A 633 26.90 8.24 -3.63
CA VAL A 633 27.62 6.97 -3.46
C VAL A 633 26.97 6.20 -2.32
N GLN A 634 26.66 4.92 -2.54
CA GLN A 634 26.11 4.08 -1.49
C GLN A 634 27.20 3.76 -0.45
N ALA A 635 26.82 3.76 0.82
CA ALA A 635 27.70 3.32 1.89
C ALA A 635 28.07 1.85 1.72
N VAL A 636 29.28 1.48 2.16
CA VAL A 636 29.72 0.08 2.20
C VAL A 636 28.86 -0.70 3.18
N LYS A 637 28.60 -0.13 4.35
CA LYS A 637 27.80 -0.74 5.40
C LYS A 637 27.20 0.31 6.33
N VAL A 638 26.03 -0.02 6.88
CA VAL A 638 25.40 0.75 7.95
C VAL A 638 25.27 -0.13 9.18
N TYR A 639 25.74 0.36 10.31
CA TYR A 639 25.68 -0.32 11.60
C TYR A 639 24.58 0.35 12.45
N PRO A 640 23.39 -0.26 12.57
CA PRO A 640 22.29 0.30 13.35
C PRO A 640 22.61 0.30 14.83
N ASN A 641 22.13 1.34 15.53
CA ASN A 641 22.29 1.52 16.97
C ASN A 641 23.75 1.43 17.43
N ALA A 642 24.73 1.72 16.58
CA ALA A 642 26.14 1.50 16.91
C ALA A 642 26.80 2.76 17.48
N ARG A 643 27.87 2.58 18.25
CA ARG A 643 28.75 3.69 18.67
C ARG A 643 30.03 3.74 17.84
N PHE A 644 30.51 4.96 17.63
CA PHE A 644 31.80 5.21 17.00
C PHE A 644 32.97 4.52 17.73
N ASN A 645 33.84 3.83 16.98
CA ASN A 645 35.01 3.12 17.49
C ASN A 645 36.30 3.45 16.70
N GLY A 646 36.53 4.74 16.43
CA GLY A 646 37.72 5.18 15.69
C GLY A 646 37.67 4.74 14.22
N ASP A 647 38.78 4.20 13.72
CA ASP A 647 38.92 3.68 12.35
C ASP A 647 38.58 2.18 12.23
N SER A 648 38.01 1.59 13.28
CA SER A 648 37.58 0.19 13.29
C SER A 648 36.05 0.08 13.18
N PRO A 649 35.53 -1.05 12.67
CA PRO A 649 34.11 -1.35 12.76
C PRO A 649 33.61 -1.21 14.21
N PRO A 650 32.38 -0.70 14.41
CA PRO A 650 31.82 -0.53 15.74
C PRO A 650 31.59 -1.88 16.43
N ASP A 651 31.73 -1.89 17.76
CA ASP A 651 31.43 -3.06 18.58
C ASP A 651 29.91 -3.33 18.59
N PRO A 652 29.44 -4.48 18.08
CA PRO A 652 28.01 -4.78 18.01
C PRO A 652 27.35 -4.95 19.39
N THR A 653 28.13 -5.14 20.46
CA THR A 653 27.61 -5.29 21.83
C THR A 653 27.21 -3.96 22.47
N ILE A 654 27.71 -2.83 21.95
CA ILE A 654 27.44 -1.50 22.49
C ILE A 654 26.35 -0.83 21.64
N ARG A 655 25.10 -0.99 22.05
CA ARG A 655 23.96 -0.37 21.37
C ARG A 655 23.64 1.02 21.92
N ARG A 656 23.36 1.98 21.04
CA ARG A 656 22.95 3.37 21.33
C ARG A 656 21.74 3.72 20.46
N PRO A 657 20.54 3.93 21.04
CA PRO A 657 19.36 4.31 20.27
C PRO A 657 19.58 5.62 19.51
N GLY A 658 18.93 5.75 18.36
CA GLY A 658 18.95 6.96 17.55
C GLY A 658 20.26 7.25 16.83
N HIS A 659 21.20 6.30 16.79
CA HIS A 659 22.50 6.46 16.17
C HIS A 659 22.75 5.37 15.13
N VAL A 660 23.46 5.73 14.07
CA VAL A 660 24.02 4.81 13.09
C VAL A 660 25.49 5.12 12.88
N VAL A 661 26.30 4.09 12.63
CA VAL A 661 27.63 4.28 12.08
C VAL A 661 27.60 3.90 10.61
N VAL A 662 28.05 4.80 9.74
CA VAL A 662 28.10 4.59 8.29
C VAL A 662 29.55 4.39 7.87
N GLU A 663 29.82 3.27 7.19
CA GLU A 663 31.10 3.01 6.53
C GLU A 663 31.03 3.50 5.08
N SER A 664 31.91 4.43 4.74
CA SER A 664 31.93 5.10 3.45
C SER A 664 33.06 4.59 2.56
N PRO A 665 32.81 4.37 1.25
CA PRO A 665 33.87 4.08 0.29
C PRO A 665 34.72 5.32 -0.06
N VAL A 666 34.29 6.51 0.36
CA VAL A 666 34.95 7.80 0.12
C VAL A 666 35.24 8.51 1.45
N SER A 667 36.25 9.37 1.49
CA SER A 667 36.54 10.14 2.71
C SER A 667 35.41 11.12 3.01
N LEU A 668 34.88 11.07 4.23
CA LEU A 668 33.82 11.95 4.74
C LEU A 668 34.41 13.16 5.46
N ASP A 669 33.71 14.28 5.35
CA ASP A 669 33.94 15.47 6.16
C ASP A 669 32.66 15.89 6.93
N GLN A 670 32.77 16.88 7.80
CA GLN A 670 31.64 17.37 8.61
C GLN A 670 30.52 18.02 7.78
N ASN A 671 30.77 18.35 6.52
CA ASN A 671 29.81 18.96 5.61
C ASN A 671 29.13 17.93 4.69
N SER A 672 29.56 16.67 4.76
CA SER A 672 29.04 15.57 3.94
C SER A 672 27.57 15.33 4.27
N PHE A 673 26.73 15.15 3.25
CA PHE A 673 25.32 14.81 3.46
C PHE A 673 25.13 13.31 3.36
N ILE A 674 24.61 12.73 4.42
CA ILE A 674 24.30 11.31 4.49
C ILE A 674 22.78 11.18 4.60
N TYR A 675 22.21 10.33 3.74
CA TYR A 675 20.80 9.98 3.73
C TYR A 675 20.67 8.52 4.12
N VAL A 676 19.86 8.22 5.14
CA VAL A 676 19.69 6.86 5.65
C VAL A 676 18.24 6.44 5.52
N THR A 677 18.01 5.20 5.11
CA THR A 677 16.70 4.54 5.08
C THR A 677 16.76 3.35 6.03
N TYR A 678 15.79 3.25 6.94
CA TYR A 678 15.81 2.29 8.03
C TYR A 678 14.40 2.03 8.59
N ASN A 679 14.21 0.90 9.27
CA ASN A 679 13.00 0.61 10.03
C ASN A 679 13.25 0.80 11.53
N LEU A 680 12.18 1.01 12.29
CA LEU A 680 12.27 1.17 13.74
C LEU A 680 11.91 -0.13 14.46
N ASP A 681 12.66 -0.43 15.52
CA ASP A 681 12.52 -1.63 16.34
C ASP A 681 11.69 -1.31 17.60
N TYR A 682 10.52 -1.94 17.67
CA TYR A 682 9.63 -1.91 18.83
C TYR A 682 9.66 -3.22 19.62
N ALA A 683 10.37 -4.22 19.13
CA ALA A 683 10.36 -5.56 19.67
C ALA A 683 11.56 -5.85 20.57
N SER A 684 12.68 -5.14 20.37
CA SER A 684 13.84 -5.28 21.24
C SER A 684 13.50 -4.94 22.71
N PRO A 685 13.89 -5.78 23.67
CA PRO A 685 13.76 -5.50 25.11
C PRO A 685 14.71 -4.38 25.56
N GLU A 686 15.71 -4.04 24.76
CA GLU A 686 16.57 -2.86 24.92
C GLU A 686 15.98 -1.60 24.27
N GLY A 687 15.05 -1.81 23.33
CA GLY A 687 14.20 -0.82 22.66
C GLY A 687 13.60 0.19 23.65
N VAL A 688 13.19 1.36 23.19
CA VAL A 688 12.47 2.36 24.01
C VAL A 688 11.02 1.92 24.30
N ASN A 689 10.89 0.69 24.82
CA ASN A 689 9.69 0.08 25.36
C ASN A 689 9.30 0.62 26.74
N TYR A 690 9.97 1.66 27.28
CA TYR A 690 9.88 1.91 28.72
C TYR A 690 9.16 3.17 29.21
N SER A 691 8.92 4.23 28.43
CA SER A 691 8.33 5.42 29.10
C SER A 691 7.57 6.44 28.26
N PHE A 692 7.72 6.47 26.96
CA PHE A 692 6.95 7.40 26.14
C PHE A 692 5.87 6.60 25.44
N GLY A 693 4.62 6.97 25.67
CA GLY A 693 3.47 6.43 24.95
C GLY A 693 3.60 6.66 23.43
N PRO A 694 2.50 6.56 22.65
CA PRO A 694 2.58 6.80 21.21
C PRO A 694 3.34 8.11 20.91
N SER A 695 4.12 8.14 19.84
CA SER A 695 4.87 9.33 19.42
C SER A 695 3.93 10.52 19.21
N VAL A 696 2.66 10.29 18.91
CA VAL A 696 1.61 11.31 19.00
C VAL A 696 0.55 10.83 19.99
N ARG A 697 0.27 11.63 21.02
CA ARG A 697 -0.89 11.46 21.92
C ARG A 697 -1.64 12.77 21.97
N GLN A 698 -2.65 12.92 21.13
CA GLN A 698 -3.38 14.18 21.05
C GLN A 698 -4.85 14.00 21.42
N PRO A 699 -5.33 14.57 22.55
CA PRO A 699 -6.75 14.59 22.88
C PRO A 699 -7.49 15.56 21.98
N LEU A 700 -8.69 15.18 21.54
CA LEU A 700 -9.60 16.06 20.79
C LEU A 700 -9.95 17.31 21.61
N GLU A 701 -10.15 18.43 20.95
CA GLU A 701 -10.53 19.69 21.61
C GLU A 701 -12.04 20.01 21.40
N PRO A 702 -12.68 20.76 22.31
CA PRO A 702 -12.17 21.17 23.62
C PRO A 702 -11.99 19.97 24.55
N ARG A 703 -10.94 20.01 25.39
CA ARG A 703 -10.67 19.01 26.41
C ARG A 703 -11.91 18.72 27.25
N SER A 704 -12.21 17.44 27.44
CA SER A 704 -13.31 16.99 28.30
C SER A 704 -12.72 16.50 29.60
N ASN A 705 -13.18 17.05 30.72
CA ASN A 705 -12.91 16.45 32.01
C ASN A 705 -14.10 16.65 32.95
N SER A 706 -14.12 15.89 34.03
CA SER A 706 -15.22 15.95 34.99
C SER A 706 -15.36 17.32 35.70
N GLN A 707 -14.36 18.20 35.60
CA GLN A 707 -14.33 19.50 36.29
C GLN A 707 -14.88 20.63 35.41
N ASN A 708 -14.72 20.55 34.08
CA ASN A 708 -15.13 21.60 33.16
C ASN A 708 -16.53 21.40 32.57
N GLY A 709 -17.17 20.25 32.84
CA GLY A 709 -18.53 19.96 32.39
C GLY A 709 -18.67 19.84 30.87
N VAL A 710 -17.57 19.79 30.13
CA VAL A 710 -17.57 19.52 28.68
C VAL A 710 -17.83 18.02 28.51
N PRO A 711 -18.80 17.60 27.68
CA PRO A 711 -19.00 16.19 27.40
C PRO A 711 -17.84 15.58 26.62
N ARG A 712 -17.55 14.31 26.89
CA ARG A 712 -16.54 13.52 26.19
C ARG A 712 -16.78 13.55 24.69
N THR A 713 -15.72 13.81 23.92
CA THR A 713 -15.71 13.66 22.48
C THR A 713 -15.15 12.28 22.12
N THR A 714 -15.96 11.46 21.46
CA THR A 714 -15.58 10.15 20.94
C THR A 714 -15.39 10.17 19.44
N ILE A 715 -14.48 9.35 18.94
CA ILE A 715 -14.24 9.18 17.51
C ILE A 715 -15.30 8.24 16.97
N VAL A 716 -16.04 8.70 15.96
CA VAL A 716 -17.22 7.98 15.43
C VAL A 716 -17.07 7.56 13.97
N ALA A 717 -16.00 7.97 13.28
CA ALA A 717 -15.72 7.55 11.92
C ALA A 717 -14.24 7.25 11.73
N MET A 718 -13.94 6.52 10.66
CA MET A 718 -12.56 6.26 10.28
C MET A 718 -11.86 7.57 9.88
N PRO A 719 -10.63 7.78 10.36
CA PRO A 719 -9.83 8.93 9.99
C PRO A 719 -9.21 8.77 8.60
N SER A 720 -8.92 9.90 7.98
CA SER A 720 -8.34 10.04 6.65
C SER A 720 -7.09 10.93 6.71
N VAL A 721 -5.91 10.39 6.44
CA VAL A 721 -4.65 11.12 6.25
C VAL A 721 -4.66 11.88 4.91
N GLY A 722 -4.89 13.18 4.94
CA GLY A 722 -4.83 14.04 3.76
C GLY A 722 -3.40 14.43 3.34
N PRO A 723 -3.29 15.31 2.34
CA PRO A 723 -2.01 15.88 1.91
C PRO A 723 -1.34 16.69 3.04
N ASP A 724 -0.05 16.98 2.88
CA ASP A 724 0.76 17.81 3.81
C ASP A 724 0.77 17.33 5.26
N ASN A 725 0.75 16.01 5.44
CA ASN A 725 0.76 15.32 6.73
C ASN A 725 -0.47 15.63 7.61
N MET A 726 -1.61 15.99 7.01
CA MET A 726 -2.87 16.20 7.74
C MET A 726 -3.59 14.88 8.00
N ILE A 727 -4.29 14.78 9.13
CA ILE A 727 -5.20 13.68 9.46
C ILE A 727 -6.55 14.30 9.79
N PHE A 728 -7.57 13.88 9.06
CA PHE A 728 -8.96 14.28 9.25
C PHE A 728 -9.71 13.18 9.99
N LEU A 729 -10.47 13.52 11.02
CA LEU A 729 -11.29 12.56 11.76
C LEU A 729 -12.64 13.16 12.15
N ALA A 730 -13.66 12.32 12.33
CA ALA A 730 -14.96 12.76 12.83
C ALA A 730 -15.10 12.43 14.32
N GLY A 731 -15.34 13.45 15.14
CA GLY A 731 -15.60 13.31 16.57
C GLY A 731 -17.02 13.72 16.93
N LYS A 732 -17.69 12.98 17.81
CA LYS A 732 -19.03 13.27 18.32
C LYS A 732 -18.97 13.47 19.83
N ARG A 733 -19.68 14.46 20.35
CA ARG A 733 -19.83 14.64 21.80
C ARG A 733 -20.90 13.71 22.37
N GLU A 734 -20.52 12.95 23.39
CA GLU A 734 -21.44 12.07 24.12
C GLU A 734 -22.58 12.88 24.76
N GLY A 735 -23.79 12.29 24.76
CA GLY A 735 -24.98 12.91 25.36
C GLY A 735 -25.51 14.15 24.64
N THR A 736 -24.95 14.52 23.48
CA THR A 736 -25.40 15.68 22.70
C THR A 736 -26.03 15.25 21.37
N ASN A 737 -27.06 15.97 20.94
CA ASN A 737 -27.65 15.83 19.61
C ASN A 737 -26.86 16.61 18.53
N THR A 738 -25.70 17.15 18.87
CA THR A 738 -24.86 17.84 17.88
C THR A 738 -24.30 16.86 16.86
N PRO A 739 -24.31 17.23 15.56
CA PRO A 739 -23.68 16.41 14.53
C PRO A 739 -22.19 16.25 14.80
N PRO A 740 -21.56 15.17 14.29
CA PRO A 740 -20.12 14.98 14.38
C PRO A 740 -19.35 16.17 13.79
N ALA A 741 -18.30 16.61 14.47
CA ALA A 741 -17.38 17.63 13.98
C ALA A 741 -16.17 16.98 13.28
N ILE A 742 -15.62 17.66 12.26
CA ILE A 742 -14.40 17.23 11.58
C ILE A 742 -13.19 17.93 12.23
N TYR A 743 -12.21 17.13 12.60
CA TYR A 743 -10.96 17.55 13.21
C TYR A 743 -9.81 17.36 12.23
N GLY A 744 -8.96 18.38 12.07
CA GLY A 744 -7.71 18.29 11.31
C GLY A 744 -6.49 18.28 12.25
N LEU A 745 -5.63 17.28 12.10
CA LEU A 745 -4.40 17.11 12.87
C LEU A 745 -3.20 17.14 11.94
N LYS A 746 -2.26 18.06 12.14
CA LYS A 746 -1.02 18.08 11.36
C LYS A 746 0.06 17.29 12.10
N ASN A 747 0.61 16.27 11.44
CA ASN A 747 1.82 15.61 11.88
C ASN A 747 3.04 16.31 11.25
N ASP A 748 3.95 16.84 12.06
CA ASP A 748 5.15 17.51 11.56
C ASP A 748 6.29 16.52 11.21
N GLY A 749 6.07 15.23 11.45
CA GLY A 749 7.03 14.15 11.22
C GLY A 749 8.19 14.13 12.21
N ASN A 750 8.12 14.91 13.29
CA ASN A 750 9.16 15.02 14.30
C ASN A 750 8.76 14.39 15.63
N GLU A 751 9.72 14.24 16.55
CA GLU A 751 9.47 13.72 17.89
C GLU A 751 8.43 14.59 18.63
N GLN A 752 7.21 14.04 18.75
CA GLN A 752 6.25 14.23 19.85
C GLN A 752 5.28 15.42 19.87
N LEU A 753 5.32 16.39 18.95
CA LEU A 753 4.42 17.56 19.06
C LEU A 753 3.65 17.85 17.77
N SER A 754 2.59 17.09 17.54
CA SER A 754 1.54 17.49 16.60
C SER A 754 0.97 18.84 17.05
N ARG A 755 1.17 19.89 16.25
CA ARG A 755 0.44 21.14 16.46
C ARG A 755 -0.95 20.98 15.85
N TRP A 756 -1.99 21.27 16.63
CA TRP A 756 -3.34 21.49 16.09
C TRP A 756 -3.28 22.63 15.09
N ILE A 757 -3.64 22.35 13.85
CA ILE A 757 -3.94 23.41 12.90
C ILE A 757 -5.30 23.03 12.30
N TYR A 758 -6.32 23.76 12.76
CA TYR A 758 -7.70 23.81 12.24
C TYR A 758 -8.75 22.84 12.85
N LEU A 759 -9.72 23.45 13.56
CA LEU A 759 -11.08 22.94 13.68
C LEU A 759 -11.85 23.39 12.42
N LEU A 760 -12.11 22.50 11.49
CA LEU A 760 -13.05 22.77 10.39
C LEU A 760 -14.46 22.56 10.95
N HIS A 761 -15.05 23.62 11.48
CA HIS A 761 -16.42 23.57 11.95
C HIS A 761 -17.37 23.48 10.76
N SER A 762 -17.91 22.28 10.46
CA SER A 762 -19.14 22.16 9.68
C SER A 762 -20.32 22.03 10.63
N GLY A 763 -20.66 23.14 11.28
CA GLY A 763 -21.98 23.32 11.87
C GLY A 763 -22.87 24.04 10.87
N VAL A 764 -23.67 23.29 10.10
CA VAL A 764 -24.93 23.77 9.53
C VAL A 764 -26.00 22.77 9.85
#